data_AF-A0A7W1YVE1-F1
#
_entry.id   AF-A0A7W1YVE1-F1
#
_cell.length_a   1.000
_cell.length_b   1.000
_cell.length_c   1.000
_cell.angle_alpha   90.00
_cell.angle_beta   90.00
_cell.angle_gamma   90.00
#
_symmetry.space_group_name_H-M   'P 1'
#
loop_
_entity.id
_entity.type
_entity.pdbx_description
1 polymer ?
#
loop_
_entity_poly.entity_id
_entity_poly.type
_entity_poly.pdbx_seq_one_letter_code
_entity_poly.pdbx_strand_id
1 'polypeptide(L)'
;MTKLPNTHQSSALGDYVFVRESFPNLDQVFGEFAQPTFLQLSMRKRFRRINQVLTDLIISAPKQSFLLPAVVEFIERVNHAKILNEPYHLPAFESWLNLFADLTDEQNYEIRAKIVGRYVPRDEYQAFFPIGMNKTFNGTHFVAAHFSPDVDTMVASFWGWIDAFAARVGSARHLWSLPGGPPDSPVTHVFGDFFGPSVFTHVSSSASSLTLSAIDLVTQKGVQKNQGRSSISLFDSDSGDKAIILIDEQGHYLGDWHHADVDPIRQILIRFKSCLRWFETNLHVRLISLFAKKNLNTKDLPEFISSVFDVAIQDCEPVKEFTERQKSDLNDFFTKVLHVKSGLKSTFRELIQALNKLSVHELNLFQQDIEALKDSELFDEKGALREDRPLIFNRFEKIINRLDNAIFHTRDYVEQLDVAMKIKTKVLGTPPQFVTMRSNVDDIRIKMQRQEYLTVVVSEGDDLFFPVGVIWASALQQSILGTVSFRDFCNQEEVKMAPYLTPISVIDHHKASLKTSSPPMAIIGDAQSCNVLIAELSLDINSRYTLNDMQAGDIEEKLQTSAKEAYSSANARILQGLLQRRMALEANGEYFVHPNREIAEYLCYLHAILDDTDLLTKVSKRDIECVVRLLNRLKSLTSKQEVEVIHLDDIPKDKNFAKAAAKRVLRNSEMYSLYRKVYESKEKEVERNLQACEKAHYDNLFADTKEQNGCCRVGQTKLFTINFPTYLKQSTKLREYWLEQAKAVNAAHPEIDLHLQMVSTIPSAEEVYQDKVGHYQHQDEIWFWVAPTQRAYDHLSSFLTAFQAIQKFGSTGTIEFLQPVNEELQQIFSQNCPGIPLKITKDGKLPLIVMRFGAGLLNSRKAMITPYLPRIIT
;
A
#
# COMPACT_ATOMS: atom_id res chain seq x y z
N MET A 1 -48.34 9.63 -1.20
CA MET A 1 -48.29 8.17 -1.40
C MET A 1 -48.92 7.84 -2.74
N THR A 2 -48.14 7.90 -3.80
CA THR A 2 -48.51 7.50 -5.16
C THR A 2 -47.75 6.20 -5.44
N LYS A 3 -48.49 5.11 -5.60
CA LYS A 3 -47.95 3.81 -6.01
C LYS A 3 -47.30 3.96 -7.39
N LEU A 4 -45.98 3.87 -7.45
CA LEU A 4 -45.27 3.65 -8.71
C LEU A 4 -45.59 2.22 -9.20
N PRO A 5 -45.70 2.00 -10.52
CA PRO A 5 -46.12 0.72 -11.06
C PRO A 5 -45.03 -0.34 -10.89
N ASN A 6 -45.43 -1.53 -10.44
CA ASN A 6 -44.66 -2.76 -10.54
C ASN A 6 -44.42 -3.09 -12.03
N THR A 7 -43.23 -2.79 -12.53
CA THR A 7 -42.70 -3.36 -13.78
C THR A 7 -41.37 -4.05 -13.49
N HIS A 8 -41.41 -5.22 -12.86
CA HIS A 8 -40.26 -6.13 -12.83
C HIS A 8 -40.15 -6.86 -14.18
N GLN A 9 -39.86 -6.13 -15.27
CA GLN A 9 -39.10 -6.73 -16.36
C GLN A 9 -37.64 -6.67 -15.90
N SER A 10 -37.05 -7.83 -15.55
CA SER A 10 -35.64 -7.83 -15.12
C SER A 10 -34.79 -7.28 -16.25
N SER A 11 -34.05 -6.19 -16.01
CA SER A 11 -33.06 -5.69 -16.95
C SER A 11 -32.05 -6.80 -17.29
N ALA A 12 -31.55 -6.81 -18.52
CA ALA A 12 -30.44 -7.68 -18.88
C ALA A 12 -29.22 -7.35 -18.01
N LEU A 13 -28.33 -8.34 -17.76
CA LEU A 13 -27.15 -8.14 -16.90
C LEU A 13 -26.28 -6.96 -17.34
N GLY A 14 -26.10 -6.76 -18.64
CA GLY A 14 -25.36 -5.64 -19.19
C GLY A 14 -25.98 -4.29 -18.88
N ASP A 15 -27.29 -4.22 -18.70
CA ASP A 15 -28.03 -2.98 -18.39
C ASP A 15 -28.10 -2.68 -16.89
N TYR A 16 -27.50 -3.53 -16.05
CA TYR A 16 -27.39 -3.26 -14.63
C TYR A 16 -26.60 -1.97 -14.38
N VAL A 17 -27.24 -1.01 -13.72
CA VAL A 17 -26.59 0.24 -13.30
C VAL A 17 -26.12 0.05 -11.86
N PHE A 18 -24.80 0.03 -11.68
CA PHE A 18 -24.23 -0.03 -10.35
C PHE A 18 -24.46 1.29 -9.61
N VAL A 19 -25.17 1.24 -8.49
CA VAL A 19 -25.39 2.41 -7.64
C VAL A 19 -24.28 2.46 -6.60
N ARG A 20 -23.36 3.42 -6.77
CA ARG A 20 -22.31 3.69 -5.79
C ARG A 20 -22.93 4.27 -4.52
N GLU A 21 -22.61 3.67 -3.39
CA GLU A 21 -22.93 4.23 -2.08
C GLU A 21 -22.01 5.44 -1.81
N SER A 22 -22.58 6.49 -1.25
CA SER A 22 -21.87 7.66 -0.72
C SER A 22 -22.26 7.84 0.73
N PHE A 23 -21.34 8.37 1.55
CA PHE A 23 -21.69 8.70 2.93
C PHE A 23 -22.76 9.81 2.97
N PRO A 24 -23.76 9.72 3.85
CA PRO A 24 -24.72 10.78 4.03
C PRO A 24 -24.04 12.04 4.61
N ASN A 25 -24.56 13.22 4.26
CA ASN A 25 -24.14 14.51 4.83
C ASN A 25 -22.66 14.88 4.64
N LEU A 26 -21.99 14.38 3.59
CA LEU A 26 -20.60 14.78 3.30
C LEU A 26 -20.43 16.30 3.18
N ASP A 27 -21.38 17.00 2.58
CA ASP A 27 -21.27 18.46 2.42
C ASP A 27 -21.24 19.19 3.77
N GLN A 28 -21.96 18.69 4.78
CA GLN A 28 -21.90 19.22 6.14
C GLN A 28 -20.53 18.93 6.77
N VAL A 29 -20.04 17.70 6.66
CA VAL A 29 -18.71 17.29 7.17
C VAL A 29 -17.60 18.15 6.59
N PHE A 30 -17.62 18.36 5.27
CA PHE A 30 -16.62 19.20 4.60
C PHE A 30 -16.83 20.69 4.89
N GLY A 31 -18.06 21.12 5.17
CA GLY A 31 -18.35 22.44 5.73
C GLY A 31 -17.71 22.69 7.10
N GLU A 32 -17.59 21.66 7.94
CA GLU A 32 -16.84 21.70 9.21
C GLU A 32 -15.34 21.80 8.98
N PHE A 33 -14.79 21.02 8.04
CA PHE A 33 -13.36 21.08 7.70
C PHE A 33 -12.94 22.41 7.05
N ALA A 34 -13.86 23.11 6.41
CA ALA A 34 -13.63 24.44 5.85
C ALA A 34 -13.63 25.56 6.91
N GLN A 35 -14.04 25.30 8.15
CA GLN A 35 -14.08 26.33 9.19
C GLN A 35 -12.66 26.80 9.57
N PRO A 36 -12.45 28.10 9.82
CA PRO A 36 -11.16 28.62 10.25
C PRO A 36 -10.62 27.94 11.51
N THR A 37 -11.52 27.58 12.44
CA THR A 37 -11.16 26.86 13.68
C THR A 37 -10.54 25.49 13.41
N PHE A 38 -11.00 24.78 12.37
CA PHE A 38 -10.43 23.51 11.95
C PHE A 38 -9.10 23.71 11.21
N LEU A 39 -9.04 24.67 10.29
CA LEU A 39 -7.83 24.95 9.50
C LEU A 39 -6.65 25.47 10.35
N GLN A 40 -6.94 26.13 11.47
CA GLN A 40 -5.96 26.54 12.47
C GLN A 40 -5.38 25.38 13.30
N LEU A 41 -5.97 24.17 13.23
CA LEU A 41 -5.42 23.00 13.91
C LEU A 41 -4.09 22.58 13.27
N SER A 42 -3.19 22.07 14.10
CA SER A 42 -1.95 21.45 13.60
C SER A 42 -2.26 20.31 12.64
N MET A 43 -1.33 20.04 11.73
CA MET A 43 -1.47 19.00 10.69
C MET A 43 -1.88 17.64 11.28
N ARG A 44 -1.25 17.24 12.39
CA ARG A 44 -1.59 16.04 13.14
C ARG A 44 -3.02 16.04 13.68
N LYS A 45 -3.48 17.16 14.24
CA LYS A 45 -4.85 17.27 14.78
C LYS A 45 -5.89 17.19 13.67
N ARG A 46 -5.61 17.80 12.51
CA ARG A 46 -6.44 17.65 11.30
C ARG A 46 -6.46 16.21 10.82
N PHE A 47 -5.29 15.57 10.65
CA PHE A 47 -5.19 14.16 10.26
C PHE A 47 -5.97 13.25 11.21
N ARG A 48 -5.78 13.38 12.53
CA ARG A 48 -6.54 12.61 13.52
C ARG A 48 -8.04 12.81 13.36
N ARG A 49 -8.51 14.06 13.25
CA ARG A 49 -9.94 14.35 13.15
C ARG A 49 -10.56 13.82 11.86
N ILE A 50 -9.86 13.91 10.73
CA ILE A 50 -10.32 13.35 9.44
C ILE A 50 -10.51 11.83 9.56
N ASN A 51 -9.53 11.11 10.10
CA ASN A 51 -9.63 9.67 10.27
C ASN A 51 -10.74 9.28 11.26
N GLN A 52 -10.89 10.02 12.37
CA GLN A 52 -12.00 9.80 13.33
C GLN A 52 -13.36 9.96 12.65
N VAL A 53 -13.55 11.03 11.88
CA VAL A 53 -14.80 11.25 11.15
C VAL A 53 -15.06 10.14 10.14
N LEU A 54 -14.05 9.70 9.39
CA LEU A 54 -14.21 8.58 8.46
C LEU A 54 -14.60 7.28 9.18
N THR A 55 -13.98 6.98 10.32
CA THR A 55 -14.33 5.84 11.17
C THR A 55 -15.76 5.96 11.71
N ASP A 56 -16.17 7.14 12.18
CA ASP A 56 -17.53 7.38 12.69
C ASP A 56 -18.58 7.17 11.59
N LEU A 57 -18.30 7.63 10.35
CA LEU A 57 -19.15 7.42 9.18
C LEU A 57 -19.31 5.92 8.84
N ILE A 58 -18.21 5.16 8.89
CA ILE A 58 -18.23 3.70 8.65
C ILE A 58 -19.00 2.97 9.75
N ILE A 59 -18.78 3.31 11.01
CA ILE A 59 -19.48 2.70 12.15
C ILE A 59 -20.99 2.99 12.06
N SER A 60 -21.36 4.22 11.71
CA SER A 60 -22.76 4.66 11.61
C SER A 60 -23.51 4.08 10.42
N ALA A 61 -22.82 3.60 9.39
CA ALA A 61 -23.44 2.91 8.26
C ALA A 61 -24.15 1.61 8.72
N PRO A 62 -25.15 1.12 7.97
CA PRO A 62 -25.80 -0.16 8.26
C PRO A 62 -24.82 -1.30 8.50
N LYS A 63 -25.23 -2.33 9.26
CA LYS A 63 -24.36 -3.47 9.55
C LYS A 63 -23.87 -4.14 8.26
N GLN A 64 -24.79 -4.37 7.33
CA GLN A 64 -24.51 -4.88 5.99
C GLN A 64 -24.32 -3.68 5.06
N SER A 65 -23.08 -3.40 4.66
CA SER A 65 -22.75 -2.28 3.76
C SER A 65 -21.54 -2.62 2.92
N PHE A 66 -21.39 -1.94 1.78
CA PHE A 66 -20.21 -2.03 0.92
C PHE A 66 -19.66 -0.62 0.65
N LEU A 67 -18.79 -0.16 1.55
CA LEU A 67 -18.44 1.26 1.65
C LEU A 67 -17.17 1.64 0.90
N LEU A 68 -16.47 0.73 0.23
CA LEU A 68 -15.23 1.06 -0.49
C LEU A 68 -15.41 2.26 -1.46
N PRO A 69 -16.47 2.33 -2.30
CA PRO A 69 -16.69 3.50 -3.16
C PRO A 69 -16.89 4.80 -2.34
N ALA A 70 -17.63 4.75 -1.24
CA ALA A 70 -17.87 5.90 -0.36
C ALA A 70 -16.57 6.38 0.33
N VAL A 71 -15.71 5.44 0.73
CA VAL A 71 -14.40 5.74 1.33
C VAL A 71 -13.46 6.37 0.29
N VAL A 72 -13.42 5.86 -0.94
CA VAL A 72 -12.63 6.45 -2.03
C VAL A 72 -13.11 7.87 -2.34
N GLU A 73 -14.44 8.08 -2.39
CA GLU A 73 -15.02 9.42 -2.57
C GLU A 73 -14.62 10.38 -1.44
N PHE A 74 -14.71 9.94 -0.18
CA PHE A 74 -14.31 10.75 0.98
C PHE A 74 -12.84 11.17 0.86
N ILE A 75 -11.94 10.23 0.56
CA ILE A 75 -10.51 10.48 0.40
C ILE A 75 -10.24 11.47 -0.74
N GLU A 76 -10.91 11.28 -1.89
CA GLU A 76 -10.81 12.20 -3.03
C GLU A 76 -11.24 13.62 -2.63
N ARG A 77 -12.36 13.78 -1.92
CA ARG A 77 -12.83 15.09 -1.46
C ARG A 77 -11.84 15.74 -0.48
N VAL A 78 -11.21 14.98 0.42
CA VAL A 78 -10.15 15.48 1.34
C VAL A 78 -8.98 16.05 0.55
N ASN A 79 -8.53 15.32 -0.48
CA ASN A 79 -7.42 15.72 -1.32
C ASN A 79 -7.75 16.93 -2.19
N HIS A 80 -8.93 16.94 -2.82
CA HIS A 80 -9.38 18.07 -3.64
C HIS A 80 -9.52 19.35 -2.83
N ALA A 81 -10.02 19.26 -1.59
CA ALA A 81 -10.11 20.39 -0.66
C ALA A 81 -8.75 20.78 -0.04
N LYS A 82 -7.67 20.05 -0.31
CA LYS A 82 -6.31 20.29 0.21
C LYS A 82 -6.28 20.48 1.73
N ILE A 83 -7.06 19.66 2.44
CA ILE A 83 -7.19 19.75 3.90
C ILE A 83 -5.87 19.35 4.58
N LEU A 84 -5.07 18.49 3.92
CA LEU A 84 -3.75 18.09 4.33
C LEU A 84 -2.68 18.54 3.32
N ASN A 85 -1.44 18.70 3.78
CA ASN A 85 -0.29 19.10 2.95
C ASN A 85 0.16 18.00 1.98
N GLU A 86 -0.02 16.75 2.38
CA GLU A 86 0.32 15.58 1.57
C GLU A 86 -0.96 14.86 1.15
N PRO A 87 -0.96 14.19 -0.02
CA PRO A 87 -2.06 13.36 -0.45
C PRO A 87 -2.43 12.30 0.61
N TYR A 88 -3.72 12.26 0.95
CA TYR A 88 -4.32 11.27 1.83
C TYR A 88 -4.72 10.05 1.00
N HIS A 89 -4.37 8.86 1.45
CA HIS A 89 -4.66 7.60 0.76
C HIS A 89 -5.18 6.56 1.74
N LEU A 90 -5.80 5.49 1.23
CA LEU A 90 -6.37 4.43 2.06
C LEU A 90 -5.33 3.74 2.97
N PRO A 91 -4.07 3.48 2.53
CA PRO A 91 -3.04 2.96 3.42
C PRO A 91 -2.70 3.88 4.61
N ALA A 92 -2.89 5.20 4.47
CA ALA A 92 -2.70 6.13 5.57
C ALA A 92 -3.84 6.03 6.60
N PHE A 93 -5.08 5.86 6.14
CA PHE A 93 -6.23 5.55 6.99
C PHE A 93 -6.02 4.23 7.74
N GLU A 94 -5.59 3.19 7.03
CA GLU A 94 -5.31 1.88 7.63
C GLU A 94 -4.22 1.95 8.71
N SER A 95 -3.14 2.70 8.44
CA SER A 95 -2.07 2.93 9.42
C SER A 95 -2.61 3.59 10.68
N TRP A 96 -3.49 4.59 10.51
CA TRP A 96 -4.14 5.25 11.64
C TRP A 96 -5.06 4.30 12.40
N LEU A 97 -5.83 3.48 11.69
CA LEU A 97 -6.74 2.49 12.27
C LEU A 97 -5.98 1.49 13.16
N ASN A 98 -4.81 1.06 12.73
CA ASN A 98 -4.01 0.07 13.45
C ASN A 98 -3.16 0.66 14.59
N LEU A 99 -2.75 1.92 14.50
CA LEU A 99 -1.81 2.54 15.46
C LEU A 99 -2.48 3.47 16.47
N PHE A 100 -3.58 4.12 16.11
CA PHE A 100 -4.10 5.28 16.85
C PHE A 100 -5.60 5.26 17.16
N ALA A 101 -6.37 4.36 16.52
CA ALA A 101 -7.83 4.35 16.68
C ALA A 101 -8.32 3.75 18.00
N ASP A 102 -7.44 3.08 18.77
CA ASP A 102 -7.77 2.41 20.04
C ASP A 102 -8.95 1.41 19.90
N LEU A 103 -8.89 0.61 18.84
CA LEU A 103 -9.90 -0.39 18.51
C LEU A 103 -9.41 -1.79 18.90
N THR A 104 -10.36 -2.63 19.33
CA THR A 104 -10.14 -4.08 19.44
C THR A 104 -9.95 -4.71 18.06
N ASP A 105 -9.38 -5.92 18.01
CA ASP A 105 -9.17 -6.64 16.76
C ASP A 105 -10.50 -6.92 16.04
N GLU A 106 -11.56 -7.24 16.79
CA GLU A 106 -12.93 -7.46 16.28
C GLU A 106 -13.54 -6.18 15.70
N GLN A 107 -13.45 -5.04 16.39
CA GLN A 107 -13.97 -3.76 15.86
C GLN A 107 -13.24 -3.33 14.59
N ASN A 108 -11.92 -3.53 14.55
CA ASN A 108 -11.11 -3.27 13.36
C ASN A 108 -11.53 -4.19 12.20
N TYR A 109 -11.80 -5.47 12.50
CA TYR A 109 -12.32 -6.43 11.54
C TYR A 109 -13.71 -6.05 10.99
N GLU A 110 -14.64 -5.62 11.84
CA GLU A 110 -15.97 -5.14 11.43
C GLU A 110 -15.90 -3.90 10.52
N ILE A 111 -15.05 -2.93 10.85
CA ILE A 111 -14.83 -1.73 10.02
C ILE A 111 -14.33 -2.15 8.64
N ARG A 112 -13.32 -3.02 8.57
CA ARG A 112 -12.78 -3.53 7.30
C ARG A 112 -13.85 -4.28 6.50
N ALA A 113 -14.64 -5.10 7.18
CA ALA A 113 -15.71 -5.87 6.55
C ALA A 113 -16.83 -5.01 5.97
N LYS A 114 -17.20 -3.89 6.61
CA LYS A 114 -18.13 -2.89 6.05
C LYS A 114 -17.53 -2.15 4.85
N ILE A 115 -16.24 -1.84 4.86
CA ILE A 115 -15.56 -1.24 3.71
C ILE A 115 -15.62 -2.20 2.53
N VAL A 116 -15.24 -3.46 2.72
CA VAL A 116 -15.17 -4.45 1.64
C VAL A 116 -16.49 -5.13 1.31
N GLY A 117 -17.53 -4.99 2.12
CA GLY A 117 -18.83 -5.63 1.90
C GLY A 117 -18.86 -7.14 2.15
N ARG A 118 -17.97 -7.66 3.01
CA ARG A 118 -17.88 -9.10 3.32
C ARG A 118 -17.45 -9.29 4.78
N TYR A 119 -18.39 -9.72 5.63
CA TYR A 119 -18.14 -10.11 7.03
C TYR A 119 -18.45 -11.59 7.19
N VAL A 120 -17.41 -12.42 7.28
CA VAL A 120 -17.50 -13.89 7.39
C VAL A 120 -16.57 -14.36 8.50
N PRO A 121 -16.63 -15.60 9.00
CA PRO A 121 -15.58 -16.10 9.87
C PRO A 121 -14.20 -15.94 9.22
N ARG A 122 -13.21 -15.45 9.97
CA ARG A 122 -11.87 -15.15 9.41
C ARG A 122 -11.21 -16.38 8.76
N ASP A 123 -11.45 -17.57 9.30
CA ASP A 123 -10.94 -18.83 8.76
C ASP A 123 -11.47 -19.15 7.35
N GLU A 124 -12.56 -18.55 6.88
CA GLU A 124 -13.05 -18.70 5.50
C GLU A 124 -12.05 -18.18 4.47
N TYR A 125 -11.28 -17.14 4.83
CA TYR A 125 -10.21 -16.61 4.01
C TYR A 125 -9.00 -17.54 3.92
N GLN A 126 -9.01 -18.68 4.64
CA GLN A 126 -8.06 -19.77 4.42
C GLN A 126 -8.18 -20.37 3.00
N ALA A 127 -9.23 -20.08 2.24
CA ALA A 127 -9.24 -20.44 0.81
C ALA A 127 -8.18 -19.65 -0.01
N PHE A 128 -7.80 -18.46 0.45
CA PHE A 128 -6.91 -17.54 -0.27
C PHE A 128 -5.55 -17.34 0.39
N PHE A 129 -5.48 -17.42 1.72
CA PHE A 129 -4.25 -17.15 2.49
C PHE A 129 -4.03 -18.22 3.56
N PRO A 130 -2.78 -18.56 3.92
CA PRO A 130 -2.48 -19.55 4.96
C PRO A 130 -2.64 -18.96 6.38
N ILE A 131 -3.86 -18.52 6.71
CA ILE A 131 -4.19 -17.78 7.95
C ILE A 131 -5.11 -18.54 8.91
N GLY A 132 -5.34 -19.82 8.67
CA GLY A 132 -6.15 -20.68 9.56
C GLY A 132 -5.65 -20.69 11.00
N MET A 133 -6.52 -21.08 11.94
CA MET A 133 -6.28 -21.00 13.39
C MET A 133 -6.01 -19.55 13.84
N ASN A 134 -6.70 -18.57 13.23
CA ASN A 134 -6.56 -17.14 13.53
C ASN A 134 -5.12 -16.58 13.39
N LYS A 135 -4.28 -17.20 12.56
CA LYS A 135 -2.91 -16.73 12.33
C LYS A 135 -2.91 -15.37 11.64
N THR A 136 -2.14 -14.42 12.19
CA THR A 136 -1.85 -13.11 11.58
C THR A 136 -0.36 -12.99 11.32
N PHE A 137 0.03 -12.53 10.13
CA PHE A 137 1.44 -12.34 9.79
C PHE A 137 1.97 -11.00 10.31
N ASN A 138 3.24 -10.99 10.73
CA ASN A 138 3.88 -9.76 11.18
C ASN A 138 4.17 -8.82 10.00
N GLY A 139 3.94 -7.52 10.22
CA GLY A 139 4.25 -6.47 9.25
C GLY A 139 3.21 -6.32 8.13
N THR A 140 3.63 -5.65 7.07
CA THR A 140 2.80 -5.31 5.91
C THR A 140 2.63 -6.50 4.98
N HIS A 141 1.43 -6.62 4.41
CA HIS A 141 1.08 -7.60 3.39
C HIS A 141 0.89 -6.93 2.04
N PHE A 142 1.61 -7.40 1.02
CA PHE A 142 1.44 -6.95 -0.35
C PHE A 142 0.59 -7.95 -1.13
N VAL A 143 -0.32 -7.45 -1.97
CA VAL A 143 -0.91 -8.24 -3.06
C VAL A 143 -0.45 -7.61 -4.36
N ALA A 144 0.32 -8.36 -5.14
CA ALA A 144 1.05 -7.82 -6.27
C ALA A 144 0.47 -8.29 -7.61
N ALA A 145 0.43 -7.35 -8.55
CA ALA A 145 0.38 -7.57 -9.98
C ALA A 145 1.81 -7.71 -10.56
N HIS A 146 1.95 -8.33 -11.74
CA HIS A 146 3.22 -8.34 -12.48
C HIS A 146 3.60 -6.94 -13.00
N PHE A 147 4.82 -6.81 -13.54
CA PHE A 147 5.43 -5.50 -13.84
C PHE A 147 4.67 -4.65 -14.88
N SER A 148 4.03 -5.31 -15.85
CA SER A 148 3.24 -4.67 -16.92
C SER A 148 1.78 -5.16 -16.87
N PRO A 149 0.99 -4.80 -15.84
CA PRO A 149 -0.29 -5.42 -15.55
C PRO A 149 -1.24 -5.39 -16.75
N ASP A 150 -1.83 -6.53 -17.08
CA ASP A 150 -3.00 -6.59 -17.95
C ASP A 150 -4.29 -6.61 -17.11
N VAL A 151 -5.43 -6.77 -17.79
CA VAL A 151 -6.75 -6.80 -17.15
C VAL A 151 -6.86 -7.99 -16.19
N ASP A 152 -6.31 -9.15 -16.55
CA ASP A 152 -6.44 -10.38 -15.75
C ASP A 152 -5.75 -10.23 -14.40
N THR A 153 -4.46 -9.84 -14.44
CA THR A 153 -3.67 -9.56 -13.25
C THR A 153 -4.24 -8.40 -12.43
N MET A 154 -4.70 -7.31 -13.06
CA MET A 154 -5.27 -6.16 -12.34
C MET A 154 -6.48 -6.60 -11.49
N VAL A 155 -7.42 -7.34 -12.09
CA VAL A 155 -8.63 -7.80 -11.39
C VAL A 155 -8.27 -8.84 -10.33
N ALA A 156 -7.39 -9.80 -10.64
CA ALA A 156 -6.99 -10.86 -9.74
C ALA A 156 -6.28 -10.31 -8.49
N SER A 157 -5.34 -9.37 -8.69
CA SER A 157 -4.61 -8.70 -7.60
C SER A 157 -5.49 -7.77 -6.78
N PHE A 158 -6.44 -7.06 -7.40
CA PHE A 158 -7.38 -6.20 -6.66
C PHE A 158 -8.26 -7.00 -5.71
N TRP A 159 -8.95 -8.04 -6.19
CA TRP A 159 -9.82 -8.84 -5.31
C TRP A 159 -9.01 -9.63 -4.29
N GLY A 160 -7.80 -10.05 -4.64
CA GLY A 160 -6.83 -10.55 -3.66
C GLY A 160 -6.51 -9.52 -2.56
N TRP A 161 -6.33 -8.25 -2.90
CA TRP A 161 -6.11 -7.18 -1.92
C TRP A 161 -7.35 -6.91 -1.07
N ILE A 162 -8.55 -6.85 -1.67
CA ILE A 162 -9.82 -6.69 -0.96
C ILE A 162 -9.93 -7.75 0.14
N ASP A 163 -9.70 -9.01 -0.22
CA ASP A 163 -9.82 -10.13 0.71
C ASP A 163 -8.70 -10.15 1.75
N ALA A 164 -7.48 -9.76 1.37
CA ALA A 164 -6.38 -9.64 2.32
C ALA A 164 -6.64 -8.51 3.35
N PHE A 165 -7.12 -7.36 2.89
CA PHE A 165 -7.48 -6.21 3.72
C PHE A 165 -8.64 -6.54 4.65
N ALA A 166 -9.66 -7.25 4.15
CA ALA A 166 -10.80 -7.71 4.94
C ALA A 166 -10.34 -8.67 6.03
N ALA A 167 -9.62 -9.73 5.66
CA ALA A 167 -9.16 -10.78 6.58
C ALA A 167 -8.08 -10.31 7.55
N ARG A 168 -7.48 -9.12 7.32
CA ARG A 168 -6.31 -8.62 8.06
C ARG A 168 -5.23 -9.71 8.11
N VAL A 169 -4.72 -10.06 6.93
CA VAL A 169 -3.67 -11.07 6.75
C VAL A 169 -2.38 -10.65 7.48
N GLY A 170 -2.00 -9.39 7.36
CA GLY A 170 -0.88 -8.76 8.06
C GLY A 170 -1.31 -7.91 9.25
N SER A 171 -0.39 -7.67 10.18
CA SER A 171 -0.61 -6.83 11.37
C SER A 171 -0.40 -5.34 11.12
N ALA A 172 0.33 -4.96 10.07
CA ALA A 172 0.50 -3.58 9.63
C ALA A 172 -0.44 -3.24 8.46
N ARG A 173 0.07 -2.86 7.28
CA ARG A 173 -0.74 -2.40 6.14
C ARG A 173 -1.03 -3.51 5.14
N HIS A 174 -2.07 -3.32 4.32
CA HIS A 174 -2.37 -4.14 3.16
C HIS A 174 -2.26 -3.29 1.89
N LEU A 175 -1.25 -3.57 1.08
CA LEU A 175 -0.90 -2.76 -0.08
C LEU A 175 -1.23 -3.52 -1.37
N TRP A 176 -2.09 -2.95 -2.20
CA TRP A 176 -2.27 -3.38 -3.57
C TRP A 176 -1.16 -2.79 -4.44
N SER A 177 -0.24 -3.64 -4.89
CA SER A 177 0.84 -3.23 -5.77
C SER A 177 0.42 -3.46 -7.22
N LEU A 178 0.32 -2.38 -7.98
CA LEU A 178 0.00 -2.36 -9.40
C LEU A 178 1.11 -1.59 -10.15
N PRO A 179 2.30 -2.22 -10.36
CA PRO A 179 3.43 -1.57 -11.00
C PRO A 179 3.03 -1.03 -12.39
N GLY A 180 3.47 0.16 -12.76
CA GLY A 180 3.09 0.76 -14.05
C GLY A 180 1.67 1.33 -14.13
N GLY A 181 0.81 1.08 -13.14
CA GLY A 181 -0.56 1.57 -13.08
C GLY A 181 -1.57 0.66 -13.79
N PRO A 182 -2.85 1.08 -13.87
CA PRO A 182 -3.89 0.28 -14.52
C PRO A 182 -3.66 0.18 -16.04
N PRO A 183 -3.97 -0.97 -16.67
CA PRO A 183 -3.94 -1.11 -18.12
C PRO A 183 -4.92 -0.15 -18.79
N ASP A 184 -4.57 0.34 -19.97
CA ASP A 184 -5.48 1.10 -20.84
C ASP A 184 -6.45 0.11 -21.51
N SER A 185 -7.63 -0.05 -20.92
CA SER A 185 -8.64 -1.01 -21.37
C SER A 185 -10.05 -0.51 -21.02
N PRO A 186 -11.08 -0.79 -21.84
CA PRO A 186 -12.47 -0.53 -21.47
C PRO A 186 -12.89 -1.17 -20.14
N VAL A 187 -12.26 -2.29 -19.76
CA VAL A 187 -12.53 -2.93 -18.46
C VAL A 187 -12.08 -2.05 -17.29
N THR A 188 -11.01 -1.28 -17.46
CA THR A 188 -10.53 -0.29 -16.48
C THR A 188 -11.56 0.83 -16.26
N HIS A 189 -12.29 1.23 -17.30
CA HIS A 189 -13.38 2.20 -17.15
C HIS A 189 -14.56 1.62 -16.36
N VAL A 190 -14.97 0.38 -16.68
CA VAL A 190 -16.01 -0.34 -15.91
C VAL A 190 -15.61 -0.48 -14.44
N PHE A 191 -14.33 -0.71 -14.17
CA PHE A 191 -13.77 -0.73 -12.83
C PHE A 191 -13.95 0.63 -12.10
N GLY A 192 -13.69 1.73 -12.79
CA GLY A 192 -13.93 3.09 -12.29
C GLY A 192 -15.40 3.40 -12.03
N ASP A 193 -16.33 2.79 -12.78
CA ASP A 193 -17.77 2.95 -12.54
C ASP A 193 -18.22 2.30 -11.23
N PHE A 194 -17.60 1.18 -10.84
CA PHE A 194 -17.89 0.50 -9.57
C PHE A 194 -17.30 1.23 -8.35
N PHE A 195 -16.02 1.60 -8.43
CA PHE A 195 -15.27 2.06 -7.25
C PHE A 195 -14.98 3.56 -7.22
N GLY A 196 -15.26 4.26 -8.31
CA GLY A 196 -14.89 5.66 -8.53
C GLY A 196 -13.62 5.83 -9.35
N PRO A 197 -13.51 6.95 -10.10
CA PRO A 197 -12.40 7.19 -11.02
C PRO A 197 -11.04 7.26 -10.32
N SER A 198 -11.01 7.64 -9.04
CA SER A 198 -9.79 7.78 -8.25
C SER A 198 -9.37 6.52 -7.49
N VAL A 199 -10.01 5.37 -7.71
CA VAL A 199 -9.69 4.12 -6.98
C VAL A 199 -8.22 3.75 -7.13
N PHE A 200 -7.69 3.80 -8.35
CA PHE A 200 -6.28 3.50 -8.60
C PHE A 200 -5.34 4.51 -7.94
N THR A 201 -5.74 5.77 -7.81
CA THR A 201 -4.94 6.82 -7.17
C THR A 201 -4.85 6.66 -5.65
N HIS A 202 -5.93 6.24 -4.99
CA HIS A 202 -6.02 6.24 -3.53
C HIS A 202 -5.85 4.88 -2.86
N VAL A 203 -5.95 3.80 -3.64
CA VAL A 203 -5.89 2.43 -3.15
C VAL A 203 -4.64 1.71 -3.63
N SER A 204 -4.28 1.86 -4.90
CA SER A 204 -3.15 1.15 -5.50
C SER A 204 -1.82 1.87 -5.27
N SER A 205 -0.73 1.11 -5.30
CA SER A 205 0.64 1.60 -5.34
C SER A 205 1.27 1.27 -6.68
N SER A 206 1.76 2.28 -7.39
CA SER A 206 2.49 2.11 -8.66
C SER A 206 4.00 1.95 -8.48
N ALA A 207 4.46 1.65 -7.25
CA ALA A 207 5.86 1.42 -6.98
C ALA A 207 6.37 0.20 -7.77
N SER A 208 7.55 0.35 -8.38
CA SER A 208 8.16 -0.71 -9.21
C SER A 208 8.91 -1.77 -8.39
N SER A 209 8.98 -1.60 -7.07
CA SER A 209 9.61 -2.54 -6.14
C SER A 209 8.78 -2.70 -4.87
N LEU A 210 8.75 -3.94 -4.35
CA LEU A 210 8.10 -4.26 -3.08
C LEU A 210 9.13 -4.11 -1.95
N THR A 211 9.06 -3.00 -1.24
CA THR A 211 9.97 -2.66 -0.13
C THR A 211 9.19 -2.14 1.06
N LEU A 212 9.77 -2.25 2.26
CA LEU A 212 9.18 -1.73 3.48
C LEU A 212 9.84 -0.41 3.89
N SER A 213 9.07 0.39 4.62
CA SER A 213 9.50 1.65 5.23
C SER A 213 9.16 1.66 6.71
N ALA A 214 9.61 2.68 7.45
CA ALA A 214 9.40 2.76 8.89
C ALA A 214 7.92 2.68 9.30
N ILE A 215 7.00 3.25 8.51
CA ILE A 215 5.54 3.14 8.74
C ILE A 215 5.02 1.69 8.71
N ASP A 216 5.72 0.77 8.05
CA ASP A 216 5.34 -0.65 7.99
C ASP A 216 5.79 -1.45 9.22
N LEU A 217 6.73 -0.90 9.99
CA LEU A 217 7.40 -1.57 11.10
C LEU A 217 7.12 -0.93 12.47
N VAL A 218 6.56 0.29 12.46
CA VAL A 218 6.31 1.07 13.67
C VAL A 218 5.23 0.43 14.54
N THR A 219 5.41 0.50 15.86
CA THR A 219 4.43 0.07 16.86
C THR A 219 4.26 1.11 17.97
N GLN A 220 3.07 1.13 18.59
CA GLN A 220 2.82 1.83 19.86
C GLN A 220 3.00 0.93 21.08
N LYS A 221 3.15 -0.39 20.89
CA LYS A 221 3.27 -1.33 22.00
C LYS A 221 4.58 -1.08 22.76
N GLY A 222 4.46 -0.93 24.07
CA GLY A 222 5.60 -0.67 24.96
C GLY A 222 6.15 0.76 24.88
N VAL A 223 5.46 1.72 24.27
CA VAL A 223 5.92 3.12 24.18
C VAL A 223 5.45 3.94 25.37
N GLN A 224 6.39 4.58 26.07
CA GLN A 224 6.12 5.53 27.15
C GLN A 224 6.68 6.91 26.81
N LYS A 225 5.79 7.90 26.67
CA LYS A 225 6.17 9.30 26.41
C LYS A 225 6.22 10.05 27.74
N ASN A 226 7.37 10.62 28.08
CA ASN A 226 7.59 11.32 29.35
C ASN A 226 8.03 12.77 29.12
N GLN A 227 7.67 13.64 30.06
CA GLN A 227 8.20 15.00 30.10
C GLN A 227 9.53 15.06 30.84
N GLY A 228 10.28 16.14 30.63
CA GLY A 228 11.63 16.32 31.17
C GLY A 228 11.76 16.18 32.69
N ARG A 229 10.72 16.58 33.44
CA ARG A 229 10.74 16.59 34.92
C ARG A 229 10.58 15.22 35.57
N SER A 230 10.30 14.17 34.79
CA SER A 230 10.20 12.81 35.35
C SER A 230 11.55 12.35 35.90
N SER A 231 11.57 11.77 37.10
CA SER A 231 12.79 11.20 37.69
C SER A 231 13.23 9.95 36.93
N ILE A 232 14.52 9.84 36.64
CA ILE A 232 15.10 8.68 35.96
C ILE A 232 14.96 7.38 36.78
N SER A 233 14.84 7.49 38.10
CA SER A 233 14.68 6.34 39.01
C SER A 233 13.40 5.52 38.75
N LEU A 234 12.37 6.14 38.18
CA LEU A 234 11.12 5.49 37.81
C LEU A 234 11.28 4.51 36.64
N PHE A 235 12.39 4.58 35.91
CA PHE A 235 12.64 3.79 34.71
C PHE A 235 13.60 2.63 34.94
N ASP A 236 14.17 2.48 36.14
CA ASP A 236 15.26 1.54 36.43
C ASP A 236 14.83 0.13 36.86
N SER A 237 13.54 -0.09 37.14
CA SER A 237 13.05 -1.33 37.76
C SER A 237 12.31 -2.29 36.82
N ASP A 238 11.95 -1.86 35.59
CA ASP A 238 11.00 -2.59 34.73
C ASP A 238 11.21 -2.36 33.20
N SER A 239 12.39 -1.86 32.78
CA SER A 239 12.57 -1.18 31.48
C SER A 239 12.97 -2.04 30.28
N GLY A 240 13.22 -3.34 30.43
CA GLY A 240 13.60 -4.21 29.29
C GLY A 240 12.56 -4.23 28.16
N ASP A 241 11.30 -3.96 28.47
CA ASP A 241 10.17 -4.06 27.53
C ASP A 241 9.53 -2.71 27.17
N LYS A 242 10.10 -1.57 27.63
CA LYS A 242 9.50 -0.24 27.43
C LYS A 242 10.46 0.73 26.73
N ALA A 243 9.99 1.35 25.65
CA ALA A 243 10.68 2.42 24.96
C ALA A 243 10.30 3.78 25.58
N ILE A 244 11.28 4.50 26.11
CA ILE A 244 11.09 5.75 26.83
C ILE A 244 11.48 6.93 25.94
N ILE A 245 10.47 7.67 25.51
CA ILE A 245 10.61 8.82 24.63
C ILE A 245 10.45 10.10 25.44
N LEU A 246 11.46 10.98 25.41
CA LEU A 246 11.36 12.31 25.98
C LEU A 246 10.61 13.23 25.01
N ILE A 247 9.59 13.90 25.53
CA ILE A 247 8.81 14.89 24.80
C ILE A 247 8.73 16.23 25.54
N ASP A 248 8.51 17.32 24.79
CA ASP A 248 8.19 18.64 25.35
C ASP A 248 6.72 18.73 25.82
N GLU A 249 6.31 19.91 26.31
CA GLU A 249 4.95 20.15 26.79
C GLU A 249 3.89 20.08 25.68
N GLN A 250 4.30 20.28 24.42
CA GLN A 250 3.46 20.22 23.22
C GLN A 250 3.42 18.81 22.59
N GLY A 251 4.28 17.91 23.08
CA GLY A 251 4.42 16.52 22.65
C GLY A 251 5.44 16.28 21.54
N HIS A 252 6.33 17.23 21.26
CA HIS A 252 7.42 17.04 20.29
C HIS A 252 8.55 16.21 20.88
N TYR A 253 9.19 15.42 20.02
CA TYR A 253 10.30 14.54 20.35
C TYR A 253 11.56 15.34 20.68
N LEU A 254 12.19 15.01 21.81
CA LEU A 254 13.46 15.59 22.26
C LEU A 254 14.59 14.55 22.36
N GLY A 255 14.27 13.26 22.39
CA GLY A 255 15.24 12.18 22.39
C GLY A 255 14.73 10.88 23.02
N ASP A 256 15.56 9.84 22.96
CA ASP A 256 15.28 8.50 23.50
C ASP A 256 16.15 8.19 24.72
N TRP A 257 15.55 7.55 25.72
CA TRP A 257 16.24 7.03 26.90
C TRP A 257 16.36 5.50 26.78
N HIS A 258 17.59 5.00 26.70
CA HIS A 258 17.88 3.57 26.60
C HIS A 258 18.50 3.03 27.89
N HIS A 259 18.37 1.73 28.11
CA HIS A 259 18.99 1.06 29.25
C HIS A 259 20.53 1.25 29.25
N ALA A 260 21.16 1.25 28.08
CA ALA A 260 22.60 1.49 27.94
C ALA A 260 23.06 2.89 28.40
N ASP A 261 22.15 3.87 28.50
CA ASP A 261 22.46 5.23 28.95
C ASP A 261 22.56 5.33 30.49
N VAL A 262 21.91 4.40 31.20
CA VAL A 262 21.72 4.44 32.66
C VAL A 262 23.04 4.50 33.41
N ASP A 263 23.94 3.54 33.17
CA ASP A 263 25.19 3.42 33.91
C ASP A 263 26.17 4.59 33.66
N PRO A 264 26.48 4.97 32.41
CA PRO A 264 27.37 6.12 32.14
C PRO A 264 26.89 7.41 32.78
N ILE A 265 25.58 7.68 32.75
CA ILE A 265 24.98 8.90 33.28
C ILE A 265 24.96 8.87 34.81
N ARG A 266 24.54 7.75 35.41
CA ARG A 266 24.58 7.56 36.87
C ARG A 266 25.98 7.76 37.43
N GLN A 267 27.01 7.30 36.73
CA GLN A 267 28.40 7.49 37.16
C GLN A 267 28.79 8.97 37.26
N ILE A 268 28.33 9.83 36.34
CA ILE A 268 28.55 11.28 36.41
C ILE A 268 27.74 11.88 37.58
N LEU A 269 26.46 11.50 37.71
CA LEU A 269 25.59 11.98 38.79
C LEU A 269 26.10 11.58 40.18
N ILE A 270 26.61 10.35 40.35
CA ILE A 270 27.22 9.88 41.60
C ILE A 270 28.42 10.75 41.97
N ARG A 271 29.29 11.08 41.00
CA ARG A 271 30.46 11.95 41.26
C ARG A 271 30.05 13.36 41.67
N PHE A 272 29.04 13.93 41.02
CA PHE A 272 28.47 15.20 41.44
C PHE A 272 27.87 15.13 42.85
N LYS A 273 27.11 14.08 43.16
CA LYS A 273 26.53 13.85 44.50
C LYS A 273 27.61 13.66 45.57
N SER A 274 28.74 13.04 45.26
CA SER A 274 29.88 12.94 46.17
C SER A 274 30.46 14.32 46.49
N CYS A 275 30.56 15.22 45.51
CA CYS A 275 30.99 16.61 45.75
C CYS A 275 30.00 17.36 46.64
N LEU A 276 28.68 17.20 46.40
CA LEU A 276 27.65 17.80 47.24
C LEU A 276 27.65 17.26 48.67
N ARG A 277 27.83 15.95 48.84
CA ARG A 277 27.92 15.31 50.16
C ARG A 277 29.16 15.78 50.92
N TRP A 278 30.29 15.94 50.24
CA TRP A 278 31.49 16.53 50.81
C TRP A 278 31.25 17.96 51.26
N PHE A 279 30.58 18.78 50.43
CA PHE A 279 30.22 20.15 50.78
C PHE A 279 29.32 20.22 52.02
N GLU A 280 28.27 19.41 52.06
CA GLU A 280 27.35 19.25 53.20
C GLU A 280 28.11 18.89 54.49
N THR A 281 28.99 17.89 54.41
CA THR A 281 29.80 17.45 55.56
C THR A 281 30.80 18.52 56.01
N ASN A 282 31.51 19.14 55.07
CA ASN A 282 32.48 20.21 55.37
C ASN A 282 31.77 21.42 56.00
N LEU A 283 30.59 21.77 55.51
CA LEU A 283 29.78 22.83 56.09
C LEU A 283 29.40 22.51 57.53
N HIS A 284 28.88 21.31 57.82
CA HIS A 284 28.55 20.88 59.19
C HIS A 284 29.77 20.98 60.13
N VAL A 285 30.92 20.44 59.72
CA VAL A 285 32.14 20.46 60.54
C VAL A 285 32.62 21.90 60.80
N ARG A 286 32.62 22.74 59.77
CA ARG A 286 33.05 24.15 59.87
C ARG A 286 32.09 24.97 60.71
N LEU A 287 30.78 24.70 60.61
CA LEU A 287 29.74 25.36 61.39
C LEU A 287 29.86 25.00 62.87
N ILE A 288 30.06 23.72 63.20
CA ILE A 288 30.34 23.27 64.58
C ILE A 288 31.63 23.93 65.10
N SER A 289 32.68 23.98 64.28
CA SER A 289 33.96 24.59 64.65
C SER A 289 33.84 26.09 64.92
N LEU A 290 33.01 26.80 64.15
CA LEU A 290 32.73 28.22 64.35
C LEU A 290 32.11 28.48 65.72
N PHE A 291 31.06 27.74 66.07
CA PHE A 291 30.35 27.90 67.34
C PHE A 291 31.06 27.25 68.54
N ALA A 292 32.11 26.46 68.31
CA ALA A 292 33.00 25.97 69.36
C ALA A 292 34.07 27.00 69.77
N LYS A 293 34.21 28.13 69.06
CA LYS A 293 35.15 29.21 69.44
C LYS A 293 34.77 29.77 70.81
N LYS A 294 35.76 29.93 71.71
CA LYS A 294 35.54 30.50 73.06
C LYS A 294 34.94 31.91 73.05
N ASN A 295 35.24 32.71 72.02
CA ASN A 295 34.76 34.07 71.86
C ASN A 295 34.31 34.27 70.41
N LEU A 296 33.15 33.74 70.03
CA LEU A 296 32.60 33.94 68.70
C LEU A 296 32.04 35.36 68.54
N ASN A 297 32.48 36.07 67.50
CA ASN A 297 32.00 37.40 67.13
C ASN A 297 31.50 37.44 65.69
N THR A 298 30.62 38.39 65.35
CA THR A 298 30.13 38.58 63.98
C THR A 298 31.26 38.80 62.96
N LYS A 299 32.44 39.27 63.38
CA LYS A 299 33.64 39.37 62.54
C LYS A 299 34.22 38.03 62.08
N ASP A 300 33.91 36.93 62.78
CA ASP A 300 34.35 35.58 62.41
C ASP A 300 33.49 34.98 61.28
N LEU A 301 32.28 35.50 61.05
CA LEU A 301 31.34 34.96 60.06
C LEU A 301 31.81 35.13 58.61
N PRO A 302 32.34 36.29 58.17
CA PRO A 302 32.85 36.44 56.80
C PRO A 302 33.96 35.44 56.46
N GLU A 303 34.88 35.18 57.39
CA GLU A 303 35.96 34.20 57.22
C GLU A 303 35.39 32.78 57.09
N PHE A 304 34.43 32.42 57.95
CA PHE A 304 33.72 31.14 57.85
C PHE A 304 33.00 30.99 56.51
N ILE A 305 32.21 31.98 56.11
CA ILE A 305 31.45 31.99 54.85
C ILE A 305 32.40 31.78 53.66
N SER A 306 33.52 32.50 53.62
CA SER A 306 34.52 32.33 52.55
C SER A 306 35.16 30.93 52.59
N SER A 307 35.50 30.42 53.78
CA SER A 307 36.11 29.09 53.95
C SER A 307 35.22 27.91 53.53
N VAL A 308 33.91 28.13 53.36
CA VAL A 308 32.94 27.10 52.95
C VAL A 308 32.52 27.30 51.50
N PHE A 309 32.05 28.50 51.14
CA PHE A 309 31.46 28.75 49.83
C PHE A 309 32.48 29.11 48.74
N ASP A 310 33.63 29.67 49.11
CA ASP A 310 34.66 30.08 48.13
C ASP A 310 35.71 28.99 47.86
N VAL A 311 35.49 27.78 48.37
CA VAL A 311 36.31 26.60 48.05
C VAL A 311 36.04 26.18 46.61
N ALA A 312 37.11 26.04 45.81
CA ALA A 312 37.00 25.52 44.45
C ALA A 312 36.62 24.04 44.46
N ILE A 313 35.73 23.63 43.54
CA ILE A 313 35.21 22.26 43.48
C ILE A 313 36.35 21.25 43.22
N GLN A 314 37.34 21.62 42.42
CA GLN A 314 38.54 20.79 42.16
C GLN A 314 39.34 20.45 43.42
N ASP A 315 39.22 21.26 44.48
CA ASP A 315 39.99 21.10 45.71
C ASP A 315 39.30 20.21 46.73
N CYS A 316 38.04 19.81 46.48
CA CYS A 316 37.33 18.84 47.32
C CYS A 316 38.00 17.46 47.25
N GLU A 317 37.94 16.72 48.36
CA GLU A 317 38.58 15.42 48.48
C GLU A 317 38.12 14.42 47.40
N PRO A 318 36.81 14.27 47.08
CA PRO A 318 36.38 13.35 46.03
C PRO A 318 37.04 13.62 44.66
N VAL A 319 37.19 14.88 44.27
CA VAL A 319 37.71 15.22 42.93
C VAL A 319 39.21 14.90 42.80
N LYS A 320 39.96 14.94 43.90
CA LYS A 320 41.38 14.58 43.91
C LYS A 320 41.60 13.09 43.60
N GLU A 321 40.64 12.24 43.96
CA GLU A 321 40.67 10.80 43.73
C GLU A 321 40.16 10.38 42.35
N PHE A 322 39.46 11.28 41.65
CA PHE A 322 38.91 10.99 40.32
C PHE A 322 40.02 10.86 39.26
N THR A 323 39.82 9.96 38.30
CA THR A 323 40.69 9.85 37.13
C THR A 323 40.52 11.07 36.20
N GLU A 324 41.48 11.32 35.32
CA GLU A 324 41.40 12.46 34.38
C GLU A 324 40.15 12.40 33.49
N ARG A 325 39.73 11.20 33.07
CA ARG A 325 38.47 11.03 32.34
C ARG A 325 37.26 11.42 33.18
N GLN A 326 37.21 10.96 34.43
CA GLN A 326 36.11 11.30 35.35
C GLN A 326 36.05 12.80 35.66
N LYS A 327 37.21 13.45 35.80
CA LYS A 327 37.31 14.91 35.94
C LYS A 327 36.80 15.61 34.69
N SER A 328 37.17 15.14 33.51
CA SER A 328 36.70 15.68 32.23
C SER A 328 35.18 15.58 32.10
N ASP A 329 34.60 14.40 32.33
CA ASP A 329 33.14 14.19 32.25
C ASP A 329 32.38 15.07 33.25
N LEU A 330 32.89 15.18 34.48
CA LEU A 330 32.29 16.01 35.52
C LEU A 330 32.44 17.51 35.21
N ASN A 331 33.59 17.94 34.68
CA ASN A 331 33.81 19.31 34.24
C ASN A 331 32.85 19.69 33.09
N ASP A 332 32.66 18.80 32.14
CA ASP A 332 31.70 18.97 31.05
C ASP A 332 30.26 19.02 31.55
N PHE A 333 29.91 18.21 32.55
CA PHE A 333 28.61 18.31 33.22
C PHE A 333 28.41 19.69 33.85
N PHE A 334 29.39 20.20 34.61
CA PHE A 334 29.32 21.53 35.20
C PHE A 334 29.18 22.64 34.15
N THR A 335 30.00 22.61 33.10
CA THR A 335 30.05 23.69 32.10
C THR A 335 28.89 23.63 31.10
N LYS A 336 28.57 22.45 30.57
CA LYS A 336 27.63 22.28 29.45
C LYS A 336 26.18 22.02 29.91
N VAL A 337 25.99 21.47 31.11
CA VAL A 337 24.65 21.12 31.65
C VAL A 337 24.22 22.06 32.76
N LEU A 338 25.08 22.31 33.75
CA LEU A 338 24.77 23.21 34.87
C LEU A 338 25.16 24.69 34.61
N HIS A 339 25.83 24.98 33.49
CA HIS A 339 26.25 26.34 33.10
C HIS A 339 27.20 27.04 34.09
N VAL A 340 28.02 26.26 34.78
CA VAL A 340 29.09 26.74 35.67
C VAL A 340 30.32 27.09 34.82
N LYS A 341 30.59 28.39 34.64
CA LYS A 341 31.53 28.94 33.64
C LYS A 341 32.93 28.31 33.67
N SER A 342 33.50 28.11 34.87
CA SER A 342 34.87 27.59 35.02
C SER A 342 34.91 26.09 35.36
N GLY A 343 33.77 25.40 35.28
CA GLY A 343 33.67 23.96 35.53
C GLY A 343 34.18 23.57 36.92
N LEU A 344 35.13 22.65 36.98
CA LEU A 344 35.73 22.22 38.26
C LEU A 344 36.54 23.31 38.98
N LYS A 345 36.99 24.35 38.27
CA LYS A 345 37.73 25.47 38.89
C LYS A 345 36.81 26.47 39.58
N SER A 346 35.50 26.35 39.38
CA SER A 346 34.51 27.20 40.04
C SER A 346 34.37 26.86 41.52
N THR A 347 33.89 27.83 42.30
CA THR A 347 33.61 27.65 43.73
C THR A 347 32.20 27.11 43.98
N PHE A 348 31.94 26.61 45.18
CA PHE A 348 30.57 26.22 45.57
C PHE A 348 29.59 27.40 45.52
N ARG A 349 30.05 28.63 45.81
CA ARG A 349 29.27 29.86 45.60
C ARG A 349 28.81 30.03 44.15
N GLU A 350 29.72 29.84 43.20
CA GLU A 350 29.40 29.94 41.76
C GLU A 350 28.44 28.82 41.31
N LEU A 351 28.59 27.61 41.86
CA LEU A 351 27.64 26.51 41.63
C LEU A 351 26.23 26.85 42.14
N ILE A 352 26.11 27.39 43.35
CA ILE A 352 24.82 27.79 43.92
C ILE A 352 24.15 28.86 43.05
N GLN A 353 24.91 29.85 42.58
CA GLN A 353 24.40 30.86 41.65
C GLN A 353 23.95 30.29 40.31
N ALA A 354 24.65 29.28 39.79
CA ALA A 354 24.27 28.61 38.56
C ALA A 354 22.98 27.79 38.73
N LEU A 355 22.85 27.04 39.82
CA LEU A 355 21.63 26.30 40.17
C LEU A 355 20.43 27.23 40.39
N ASN A 356 20.64 28.39 41.01
CA ASN A 356 19.59 29.40 41.17
C ASN A 356 19.05 29.92 39.83
N LYS A 357 19.90 30.02 38.80
CA LYS A 357 19.47 30.37 37.43
C LYS A 357 18.72 29.25 36.73
N LEU A 358 18.89 28.01 37.20
CA LEU A 358 18.17 26.83 36.74
C LEU A 358 16.88 26.57 37.54
N SER A 359 16.43 27.56 38.32
CA SER A 359 15.24 27.48 39.17
C SER A 359 15.35 26.49 40.34
N VAL A 360 16.57 26.16 40.76
CA VAL A 360 16.85 25.44 42.02
C VAL A 360 17.30 26.47 43.05
N HIS A 361 16.34 27.03 43.79
CA HIS A 361 16.54 28.21 44.63
C HIS A 361 17.01 27.89 46.05
N GLU A 362 16.79 26.66 46.52
CA GLU A 362 16.89 26.27 47.93
C GLU A 362 18.31 26.42 48.47
N LEU A 363 19.33 26.07 47.67
CA LEU A 363 20.74 26.26 48.06
C LEU A 363 21.12 27.74 48.16
N ASN A 364 20.55 28.60 47.31
CA ASN A 364 20.79 30.04 47.36
C ASN A 364 20.08 30.69 48.54
N LEU A 365 18.85 30.26 48.86
CA LEU A 365 18.15 30.69 50.07
C LEU A 365 18.90 30.28 51.34
N PHE A 366 19.39 29.04 51.38
CA PHE A 366 20.24 28.57 52.47
C PHE A 366 21.52 29.40 52.60
N GLN A 367 22.20 29.71 51.49
CA GLN A 367 23.38 30.57 51.51
C GLN A 367 23.05 31.96 52.09
N GLN A 368 21.93 32.56 51.68
CA GLN A 368 21.48 33.85 52.21
C GLN A 368 21.18 33.80 53.71
N ASP A 369 20.62 32.68 54.22
CA ASP A 369 20.38 32.51 55.65
C ASP A 369 21.68 32.45 56.46
N ILE A 370 22.70 31.78 55.93
CA ILE A 370 24.03 31.72 56.54
C ILE A 370 24.68 33.11 56.51
N GLU A 371 24.57 33.85 55.41
CA GLU A 371 25.09 35.23 55.30
C GLU A 371 24.36 36.21 56.23
N ALA A 372 23.06 36.00 56.48
CA ALA A 372 22.24 36.77 57.40
C ALA A 372 22.45 36.42 58.89
N LEU A 373 23.25 35.39 59.22
CA LEU A 373 23.54 35.04 60.62
C LEU A 373 24.11 36.20 61.43
N LYS A 374 24.89 37.07 60.77
CA LYS A 374 25.51 38.25 61.40
C LYS A 374 24.48 39.25 61.94
N ASP A 375 23.28 39.24 61.36
CA ASP A 375 22.16 40.13 61.68
C ASP A 375 21.09 39.42 62.54
N SER A 376 21.39 38.21 63.02
CA SER A 376 20.45 37.40 63.79
C SER A 376 20.47 37.72 65.29
N GLU A 377 19.38 37.35 65.97
CA GLU A 377 19.23 37.44 67.43
C GLU A 377 20.24 36.62 68.24
N LEU A 378 21.08 35.81 67.57
CA LEU A 378 22.18 35.08 68.19
C LEU A 378 23.30 36.00 68.69
N PHE A 379 23.44 37.20 68.12
CA PHE A 379 24.50 38.13 68.50
C PHE A 379 23.93 39.31 69.30
N ASP A 380 24.70 39.79 70.28
CA ASP A 380 24.36 41.01 71.02
C ASP A 380 24.70 42.28 70.23
N GLU A 381 24.40 43.46 70.79
CA GLU A 381 24.68 44.75 70.15
C GLU A 381 26.19 45.01 69.92
N LYS A 382 27.06 44.26 70.60
CA LYS A 382 28.53 44.29 70.43
C LYS A 382 29.01 43.24 69.43
N GLY A 383 28.09 42.46 68.85
CA GLY A 383 28.38 41.39 67.91
C GLY A 383 28.93 40.12 68.55
N ALA A 384 28.88 39.96 69.87
CA ALA A 384 29.28 38.72 70.56
C ALA A 384 28.13 37.71 70.60
N LEU A 385 28.44 36.42 70.49
CA LEU A 385 27.43 35.36 70.59
C LEU A 385 26.74 35.42 71.98
N ARG A 386 25.41 35.42 71.99
CA ARG A 386 24.60 35.25 73.20
C ARG A 386 24.59 33.77 73.56
N GLU A 387 25.06 33.43 74.76
CA GLU A 387 25.11 32.05 75.31
C GLU A 387 23.72 31.51 75.71
N ASP A 388 22.74 31.63 74.82
CA ASP A 388 21.39 31.06 74.94
C ASP A 388 21.34 29.74 74.19
N ARG A 389 21.54 28.64 74.93
CA ARG A 389 21.58 27.29 74.35
C ARG A 389 20.29 26.96 73.56
N PRO A 390 19.07 27.11 74.11
CA PRO A 390 17.84 26.92 73.34
C PRO A 390 17.81 27.69 72.02
N LEU A 391 18.19 28.97 72.04
CA LEU A 391 18.18 29.82 70.86
C LEU A 391 19.19 29.35 69.80
N ILE A 392 20.43 29.04 70.21
CA ILE A 392 21.49 28.55 69.33
C ILE A 392 21.09 27.22 68.69
N PHE A 393 20.65 26.24 69.48
CA PHE A 393 20.30 24.91 68.95
C PHE A 393 19.07 24.94 68.05
N ASN A 394 18.04 25.75 68.37
CA ASN A 394 16.88 25.93 67.50
C ASN A 394 17.29 26.59 66.17
N ARG A 395 18.22 27.55 66.20
CA ARG A 395 18.74 28.15 64.96
C ARG A 395 19.55 27.16 64.14
N PHE A 396 20.35 26.30 64.77
CA PHE A 396 21.06 25.23 64.08
C PHE A 396 20.13 24.20 63.44
N GLU A 397 19.13 23.73 64.18
CA GLU A 397 18.13 22.81 63.65
C GLU A 397 17.48 23.36 62.38
N LYS A 398 17.10 24.65 62.39
CA LYS A 398 16.55 25.34 61.21
C LYS A 398 17.54 25.38 60.04
N ILE A 399 18.83 25.63 60.30
CA ILE A 399 19.87 25.71 59.28
C ILE A 399 20.13 24.33 58.67
N ILE A 400 20.25 23.29 59.50
CA ILE A 400 20.48 21.91 59.07
C ILE A 400 19.29 21.41 58.25
N ASN A 401 18.06 21.58 58.74
CA ASN A 401 16.86 21.19 57.99
C ASN A 401 16.75 21.93 56.64
N ARG A 402 17.16 23.20 56.57
CA ARG A 402 17.19 23.95 55.29
C ARG A 402 18.27 23.42 54.35
N LEU A 403 19.46 23.07 54.87
CA LEU A 403 20.51 22.44 54.07
C LEU A 403 20.05 21.10 53.51
N ASP A 404 19.47 20.24 54.35
CA ASP A 404 18.99 18.91 53.94
C ASP A 404 17.95 19.03 52.83
N ASN A 405 16.99 19.94 52.98
CA ASN A 405 16.01 20.24 51.93
C ASN A 405 16.69 20.75 50.65
N ALA A 406 17.66 21.66 50.77
CA ALA A 406 18.35 22.22 49.61
C ALA A 406 19.18 21.16 48.85
N ILE A 407 19.86 20.28 49.57
CA ILE A 407 20.59 19.14 49.00
C ILE A 407 19.61 18.15 48.36
N PHE A 408 18.48 17.86 49.00
CA PHE A 408 17.44 17.02 48.43
C PHE A 408 16.92 17.57 47.10
N HIS A 409 16.51 18.84 47.03
CA HIS A 409 16.02 19.47 45.81
C HIS A 409 17.09 19.52 44.70
N THR A 410 18.36 19.72 45.06
CA THR A 410 19.46 19.68 44.08
C THR A 410 19.67 18.26 43.54
N ARG A 411 19.57 17.24 44.40
CA ARG A 411 19.66 15.83 44.00
C ARG A 411 18.49 15.43 43.09
N ASP A 412 17.27 15.83 43.44
CA ASP A 412 16.07 15.59 42.65
C ASP A 412 16.16 16.24 41.27
N TYR A 413 16.61 17.50 41.20
CA TYR A 413 16.81 18.21 39.93
C TYR A 413 17.77 17.46 38.99
N VAL A 414 18.93 17.00 39.48
CA VAL A 414 19.90 16.31 38.61
C VAL A 414 19.49 14.89 38.24
N GLU A 415 18.47 14.34 38.89
CA GLU A 415 17.84 13.06 38.54
C GLU A 415 16.68 13.22 37.55
N GLN A 416 16.39 14.44 37.08
CA GLN A 416 15.38 14.66 36.04
C GLN A 416 15.85 14.13 34.67
N LEU A 417 14.90 13.61 33.89
CA LEU A 417 15.16 13.03 32.58
C LEU A 417 15.74 14.05 31.58
N ASP A 418 15.32 15.32 31.63
CA ASP A 418 15.89 16.35 30.75
C ASP A 418 17.37 16.64 31.06
N VAL A 419 17.75 16.63 32.34
CA VAL A 419 19.15 16.74 32.78
C VAL A 419 19.95 15.53 32.30
N ALA A 420 19.42 14.33 32.48
CA ALA A 420 20.04 13.10 31.99
C ALA A 420 20.25 13.13 30.46
N MET A 421 19.26 13.61 29.70
CA MET A 421 19.38 13.76 28.24
C MET A 421 20.40 14.84 27.83
N LYS A 422 20.53 15.92 28.60
CA LYS A 422 21.61 16.91 28.40
C LYS A 422 22.99 16.29 28.68
N ILE A 423 23.13 15.42 29.68
CA ILE A 423 24.37 14.68 29.94
C ILE A 423 24.68 13.77 28.73
N LYS A 424 23.73 12.96 28.29
CA LYS A 424 23.88 12.06 27.13
C LYS A 424 24.38 12.80 25.88
N THR A 425 23.75 13.92 25.56
CA THR A 425 24.01 14.66 24.32
C THR A 425 25.24 15.57 24.40
N LYS A 426 25.39 16.34 25.49
CA LYS A 426 26.44 17.37 25.60
C LYS A 426 27.74 16.89 26.25
N VAL A 427 27.65 15.91 27.16
CA VAL A 427 28.81 15.36 27.89
C VAL A 427 29.31 14.10 27.20
N LEU A 428 28.43 13.12 26.98
CA LEU A 428 28.80 11.85 26.36
C LEU A 428 28.81 11.90 24.82
N GLY A 429 28.37 13.02 24.22
CA GLY A 429 28.44 13.24 22.78
C GLY A 429 27.53 12.32 21.95
N THR A 430 26.46 11.79 22.54
CA THR A 430 25.54 10.86 21.88
C THR A 430 24.27 11.62 21.45
N PRO A 431 24.14 12.05 20.18
CA PRO A 431 22.98 12.79 19.72
C PRO A 431 21.73 11.88 19.65
N PRO A 432 20.51 12.46 19.68
CA PRO A 432 19.28 11.72 19.42
C PRO A 432 19.33 11.04 18.04
N GLN A 433 18.90 9.79 17.98
CA GLN A 433 18.80 9.03 16.73
C GLN A 433 17.34 8.67 16.48
N PHE A 434 16.83 9.06 15.33
CA PHE A 434 15.47 8.76 14.92
C PHE A 434 15.40 8.47 13.42
N VAL A 435 14.28 7.89 13.01
CA VAL A 435 13.92 7.64 11.62
C VAL A 435 12.62 8.34 11.27
N THR A 436 12.42 8.65 10.00
CA THR A 436 11.14 9.20 9.54
C THR A 436 10.25 8.07 9.04
N MET A 437 8.95 8.32 8.91
CA MET A 437 7.99 7.34 8.36
C MET A 437 8.40 6.76 7.00
N ARG A 438 9.20 7.50 6.21
CA ARG A 438 9.67 7.14 4.87
C ARG A 438 11.04 6.46 4.85
N SER A 439 11.75 6.38 5.97
CA SER A 439 13.05 5.71 6.04
C SER A 439 12.90 4.24 5.65
N ASN A 440 13.73 3.76 4.72
CA ASN A 440 13.68 2.37 4.25
C ASN A 440 14.33 1.42 5.28
N VAL A 441 14.14 0.12 5.12
CA VAL A 441 14.69 -0.90 6.05
C VAL A 441 16.20 -0.81 6.22
N ASP A 442 16.95 -0.54 5.16
CA ASP A 442 18.41 -0.49 5.22
C ASP A 442 18.91 0.74 6.00
N ASP A 443 18.29 1.91 5.79
CA ASP A 443 18.53 3.12 6.58
C ASP A 443 18.22 2.89 8.06
N ILE A 444 17.11 2.19 8.35
CA ILE A 444 16.72 1.86 9.73
C ILE A 444 17.77 0.93 10.35
N ARG A 445 18.23 -0.10 9.64
CA ARG A 445 19.28 -1.02 10.12
C ARG A 445 20.61 -0.30 10.39
N ILE A 446 21.00 0.61 9.50
CA ILE A 446 22.22 1.42 9.65
C ILE A 446 22.14 2.31 10.90
N LYS A 447 20.98 2.92 11.15
CA LYS A 447 20.76 3.77 12.33
C LYS A 447 20.59 2.97 13.62
N MET A 448 19.97 1.79 13.58
CA MET A 448 19.68 0.99 14.78
C MET A 448 20.97 0.59 15.52
N GLN A 449 22.02 0.21 14.80
CA GLN A 449 23.32 -0.16 15.36
C GLN A 449 23.22 -1.10 16.58
N ARG A 450 23.48 -0.58 17.79
CA ARG A 450 23.41 -1.30 19.08
C ARG A 450 22.24 -0.84 19.96
N GLN A 451 21.36 0.01 19.45
CA GLN A 451 20.19 0.48 20.16
C GLN A 451 19.11 -0.61 20.21
N GLU A 452 18.33 -0.62 21.27
CA GLU A 452 17.22 -1.58 21.47
C GLU A 452 16.00 -1.21 20.62
N TYR A 453 15.83 0.08 20.33
CA TYR A 453 14.75 0.61 19.51
C TYR A 453 15.16 1.95 18.88
N LEU A 454 14.43 2.35 17.84
CA LEU A 454 14.49 3.67 17.21
C LEU A 454 13.12 4.31 17.25
N THR A 455 13.04 5.59 17.62
CA THR A 455 11.81 6.36 17.50
C THR A 455 11.57 6.77 16.05
N VAL A 456 10.33 6.58 15.60
CA VAL A 456 9.83 7.01 14.30
C VAL A 456 9.12 8.35 14.46
N VAL A 457 9.52 9.35 13.68
CA VAL A 457 8.98 10.70 13.77
C VAL A 457 8.38 11.19 12.45
N VAL A 458 7.52 12.20 12.57
CA VAL A 458 7.03 13.04 11.46
C VAL A 458 7.43 14.48 11.73
N SER A 459 7.92 15.19 10.71
CA SER A 459 8.26 16.61 10.82
C SER A 459 6.98 17.47 10.80
N GLU A 460 6.87 18.43 11.71
CA GLU A 460 5.82 19.46 11.73
C GLU A 460 6.35 20.86 11.34
N GLY A 461 7.61 20.97 10.92
CA GLY A 461 8.30 22.22 10.60
C GLY A 461 9.82 22.10 10.79
N ASP A 462 10.53 23.23 10.74
CA ASP A 462 11.98 23.28 10.97
C ASP A 462 12.32 22.78 12.38
N ASP A 463 13.04 21.67 12.47
CA ASP A 463 13.51 20.97 13.68
C ASP A 463 12.44 20.53 14.70
N LEU A 464 11.15 20.56 14.34
CA LEU A 464 10.06 20.06 15.18
C LEU A 464 9.58 18.69 14.69
N PHE A 465 9.67 17.71 15.59
CA PHE A 465 9.37 16.31 15.28
C PHE A 465 8.30 15.78 16.22
N PHE A 466 7.32 15.05 15.69
CA PHE A 466 6.32 14.36 16.50
C PHE A 466 6.61 12.84 16.53
N PRO A 467 6.72 12.20 17.72
CA PRO A 467 6.97 10.78 17.80
C PRO A 467 5.70 10.00 17.48
N VAL A 468 5.75 9.31 16.34
CA VAL A 468 4.71 8.41 15.87
C VAL A 468 4.71 7.17 16.74
N GLY A 469 5.85 6.51 16.92
CA GLY A 469 6.03 5.24 17.64
C GLY A 469 7.47 4.77 17.61
N VAL A 470 7.71 3.48 17.82
CA VAL A 470 9.07 2.91 17.81
C VAL A 470 9.18 1.69 16.90
N ILE A 471 10.40 1.39 16.48
CA ILE A 471 10.79 0.13 15.85
C ILE A 471 11.76 -0.56 16.79
N TRP A 472 11.44 -1.78 17.20
CA TRP A 472 12.31 -2.59 18.06
C TRP A 472 13.40 -3.27 17.22
N ALA A 473 14.63 -3.34 17.76
CA ALA A 473 15.74 -4.04 17.13
C ALA A 473 15.43 -5.53 16.93
N SER A 474 14.75 -6.15 17.89
CA SER A 474 14.30 -7.55 17.82
C SER A 474 13.36 -7.82 16.64
N ALA A 475 12.51 -6.84 16.28
CA ALA A 475 11.63 -6.95 15.12
C ALA A 475 12.43 -6.89 13.81
N LEU A 476 13.44 -6.03 13.71
CA LEU A 476 14.30 -5.89 12.51
C LEU A 476 15.22 -7.08 12.26
N GLN A 477 15.56 -7.84 13.31
CA GLN A 477 16.40 -9.03 13.24
C GLN A 477 15.65 -10.25 12.69
N GLN A 478 14.32 -10.19 12.58
CA GLN A 478 13.53 -11.25 11.95
C GLN A 478 13.91 -11.38 10.47
N SER A 479 13.98 -12.63 9.99
CA SER A 479 14.25 -12.90 8.57
C SER A 479 13.11 -12.47 7.65
N ILE A 480 11.90 -12.42 8.19
CA ILE A 480 10.67 -12.04 7.48
C ILE A 480 10.10 -10.81 8.19
N LEU A 481 10.02 -9.69 7.47
CA LEU A 481 9.49 -8.42 7.97
C LEU A 481 8.13 -8.07 7.35
N GLY A 482 7.71 -8.80 6.32
CA GLY A 482 6.43 -8.63 5.65
C GLY A 482 6.16 -9.79 4.70
N THR A 483 4.98 -9.81 4.11
CA THR A 483 4.50 -10.94 3.31
C THR A 483 3.93 -10.50 1.97
N VAL A 484 3.90 -11.40 0.99
CA VAL A 484 3.41 -11.13 -0.37
C VAL A 484 2.44 -12.22 -0.84
N SER A 485 1.38 -11.81 -1.52
CA SER A 485 0.50 -12.66 -2.31
C SER A 485 0.67 -12.35 -3.79
N PHE A 486 0.96 -13.36 -4.60
CA PHE A 486 1.00 -13.23 -6.05
C PHE A 486 -0.31 -13.68 -6.68
N ARG A 487 -0.75 -12.94 -7.70
CA ARG A 487 -1.96 -13.22 -8.47
C ARG A 487 -1.57 -13.15 -9.93
N ASP A 488 -1.83 -14.23 -10.65
CA ASP A 488 -1.56 -14.39 -12.09
C ASP A 488 -0.06 -14.50 -12.48
N PHE A 489 0.81 -14.64 -11.49
CA PHE A 489 2.21 -15.00 -11.68
C PHE A 489 2.77 -15.55 -10.37
N CYS A 490 4.00 -16.03 -10.38
CA CYS A 490 4.70 -16.47 -9.18
C CYS A 490 6.21 -16.18 -9.17
N ASN A 491 6.70 -15.48 -10.20
CA ASN A 491 8.09 -15.11 -10.33
C ASN A 491 8.42 -13.85 -9.50
N GLN A 492 9.33 -13.99 -8.53
CA GLN A 492 9.72 -12.89 -7.63
C GLN A 492 10.56 -11.82 -8.31
N GLU A 493 11.29 -12.18 -9.36
CA GLU A 493 12.17 -11.25 -10.07
C GLU A 493 11.38 -10.19 -10.84
N GLU A 494 10.15 -10.51 -11.25
CA GLU A 494 9.27 -9.61 -12.00
C GLU A 494 8.84 -8.38 -11.20
N VAL A 495 8.75 -8.48 -9.87
CA VAL A 495 8.27 -7.39 -9.00
C VAL A 495 9.35 -6.76 -8.13
N LYS A 496 10.63 -7.07 -8.38
CA LYS A 496 11.78 -6.56 -7.60
C LYS A 496 11.53 -6.65 -6.08
N MET A 497 11.09 -7.82 -5.63
CA MET A 497 10.73 -8.06 -4.24
C MET A 497 11.96 -8.02 -3.33
N ALA A 498 11.90 -7.28 -2.22
CA ALA A 498 12.98 -7.26 -1.24
C ALA A 498 13.16 -8.62 -0.53
N PRO A 499 14.39 -9.00 -0.15
CA PRO A 499 14.69 -10.33 0.40
C PRO A 499 14.11 -10.59 1.80
N TYR A 500 13.69 -9.55 2.52
CA TYR A 500 13.03 -9.66 3.82
C TYR A 500 11.50 -9.84 3.71
N LEU A 501 10.97 -9.93 2.50
CA LEU A 501 9.58 -10.29 2.22
C LEU A 501 9.49 -11.76 1.85
N THR A 502 8.40 -12.43 2.26
CA THR A 502 8.16 -13.83 1.90
C THR A 502 6.82 -14.01 1.18
N PRO A 503 6.77 -14.75 0.06
CA PRO A 503 5.50 -15.14 -0.55
C PRO A 503 4.77 -16.16 0.32
N ILE A 504 3.51 -15.85 0.65
CA ILE A 504 2.65 -16.73 1.46
C ILE A 504 1.44 -17.25 0.69
N SER A 505 1.05 -16.60 -0.42
CA SER A 505 -0.09 -17.02 -1.23
C SER A 505 0.22 -16.80 -2.71
N VAL A 506 -0.16 -17.77 -3.56
CA VAL A 506 -0.03 -17.72 -5.01
C VAL A 506 -1.30 -18.31 -5.61
N ILE A 507 -1.93 -17.55 -6.51
CA ILE A 507 -2.97 -18.05 -7.40
C ILE A 507 -2.52 -17.72 -8.82
N ASP A 508 -2.26 -18.74 -9.63
CA ASP A 508 -1.59 -18.60 -10.93
C ASP A 508 -2.12 -19.65 -11.91
N HIS A 509 -2.13 -19.33 -13.20
CA HIS A 509 -2.47 -20.26 -14.28
C HIS A 509 -1.30 -20.48 -15.26
N HIS A 510 -0.18 -19.78 -15.06
CA HIS A 510 1.05 -19.95 -15.82
C HIS A 510 1.89 -21.16 -15.34
N LYS A 511 2.97 -21.43 -16.08
CA LYS A 511 3.99 -22.37 -15.64
C LYS A 511 4.71 -21.81 -14.41
N ALA A 512 4.38 -22.36 -13.24
CA ALA A 512 4.87 -21.83 -11.98
C ALA A 512 6.27 -22.33 -11.60
N SER A 513 7.07 -21.45 -10.98
CA SER A 513 8.33 -21.75 -10.30
C SER A 513 8.44 -20.90 -9.04
N LEU A 514 8.12 -21.50 -7.89
CA LEU A 514 8.00 -20.77 -6.62
C LEU A 514 9.17 -21.10 -5.68
N LYS A 515 9.94 -20.09 -5.30
CA LYS A 515 11.03 -20.20 -4.31
C LYS A 515 10.65 -19.49 -3.01
N THR A 516 10.14 -20.18 -2.01
CA THR A 516 9.77 -19.53 -0.73
C THR A 516 10.44 -20.20 0.47
N SER A 517 10.70 -19.40 1.51
CA SER A 517 11.26 -19.84 2.79
C SER A 517 10.23 -20.47 3.73
N SER A 518 8.94 -20.41 3.38
CA SER A 518 7.85 -20.99 4.18
C SER A 518 6.78 -21.62 3.29
N PRO A 519 6.04 -22.65 3.75
CA PRO A 519 4.98 -23.28 2.94
C PRO A 519 3.90 -22.25 2.55
N PRO A 520 3.73 -21.95 1.25
CA PRO A 520 2.72 -21.01 0.79
C PRO A 520 1.40 -21.74 0.56
N MET A 521 0.32 -20.98 0.56
CA MET A 521 -0.91 -21.40 -0.12
C MET A 521 -0.71 -21.23 -1.62
N ALA A 522 -0.73 -22.31 -2.39
CA ALA A 522 -0.54 -22.23 -3.83
C ALA A 522 -1.69 -22.92 -4.56
N ILE A 523 -2.39 -22.16 -5.41
CA ILE A 523 -3.45 -22.64 -6.28
C ILE A 523 -2.98 -22.40 -7.71
N ILE A 524 -2.50 -23.47 -8.34
CA ILE A 524 -2.03 -23.45 -9.72
C ILE A 524 -2.97 -24.34 -10.52
N GLY A 525 -3.63 -23.78 -11.53
CA GLY A 525 -4.65 -24.49 -12.29
C GLY A 525 -4.56 -24.23 -13.79
N ASP A 526 -4.88 -25.24 -14.58
CA ASP A 526 -5.07 -25.10 -16.02
C ASP A 526 -6.41 -24.36 -16.26
N ALA A 527 -6.29 -23.05 -16.45
CA ALA A 527 -7.35 -22.11 -16.80
C ALA A 527 -6.77 -21.10 -17.79
N GLN A 528 -7.62 -20.48 -18.61
CA GLN A 528 -7.15 -19.46 -19.55
C GLN A 528 -7.02 -18.08 -18.90
N SER A 529 -7.66 -17.86 -17.75
CA SER A 529 -7.57 -16.65 -16.94
C SER A 529 -7.43 -17.05 -15.47
N CYS A 530 -6.56 -16.37 -14.73
CA CYS A 530 -6.36 -16.56 -13.29
C CYS A 530 -7.65 -16.28 -12.51
N ASN A 531 -8.48 -15.36 -13.00
CA ASN A 531 -9.75 -15.01 -12.37
C ASN A 531 -10.78 -16.16 -12.34
N VAL A 532 -10.62 -17.20 -13.17
CA VAL A 532 -11.43 -18.43 -13.06
C VAL A 532 -11.18 -19.13 -11.72
N LEU A 533 -9.91 -19.24 -11.32
CA LEU A 533 -9.51 -19.90 -10.08
C LEU A 533 -10.03 -19.11 -8.86
N ILE A 534 -9.92 -17.79 -8.91
CA ILE A 534 -10.38 -16.90 -7.84
C ILE A 534 -11.91 -16.91 -7.75
N ALA A 535 -12.60 -16.84 -8.89
CA ALA A 535 -14.05 -16.86 -8.96
C ALA A 535 -14.65 -18.12 -8.35
N GLU A 536 -14.07 -19.30 -8.60
CA GLU A 536 -14.54 -20.56 -8.01
C GLU A 536 -14.49 -20.51 -6.48
N LEU A 537 -13.39 -20.03 -5.90
CA LEU A 537 -13.22 -19.90 -4.45
C LEU A 537 -14.21 -18.87 -3.85
N SER A 538 -14.34 -17.71 -4.49
CA SER A 538 -15.27 -16.66 -4.07
C SER A 538 -16.73 -17.10 -4.17
N LEU A 539 -17.13 -17.82 -5.22
CA LEU A 539 -18.46 -18.40 -5.36
C LEU A 539 -18.77 -19.35 -4.21
N ASP A 540 -17.82 -20.21 -3.84
CA ASP A 540 -18.01 -21.20 -2.79
C ASP A 540 -18.14 -20.55 -1.40
N ILE A 541 -17.32 -19.53 -1.10
CA ILE A 541 -17.43 -18.76 0.15
C ILE A 541 -18.73 -17.96 0.16
N ASN A 542 -18.99 -17.14 -0.87
CA ASN A 542 -20.15 -16.25 -0.88
C ASN A 542 -21.45 -17.05 -0.75
N SER A 543 -21.55 -18.21 -1.42
CA SER A 543 -22.72 -19.08 -1.37
C SER A 543 -23.09 -19.55 0.03
N ARG A 544 -22.17 -19.55 1.00
CA ARG A 544 -22.47 -19.89 2.40
C ARG A 544 -23.11 -18.76 3.20
N TYR A 545 -22.93 -17.51 2.79
CA TYR A 545 -23.19 -16.32 3.64
C TYR A 545 -24.08 -15.25 3.01
N THR A 546 -24.53 -15.48 1.78
CA THR A 546 -25.37 -14.56 1.02
C THR A 546 -26.82 -15.01 0.95
N LEU A 547 -27.73 -14.04 0.89
CA LEU A 547 -29.16 -14.26 0.69
C LEU A 547 -29.63 -13.86 -0.72
N ASN A 548 -28.73 -13.42 -1.60
CA ASN A 548 -29.07 -12.84 -2.91
C ASN A 548 -30.06 -11.67 -2.85
N ASP A 549 -30.06 -10.94 -1.73
CA ASP A 549 -31.07 -9.91 -1.44
C ASP A 549 -32.53 -10.43 -1.44
N MET A 550 -32.72 -11.75 -1.25
CA MET A 550 -34.03 -12.38 -1.07
C MET A 550 -34.47 -12.26 0.39
N GLN A 551 -35.78 -12.03 0.59
CA GLN A 551 -36.34 -12.07 1.94
C GLN A 551 -36.60 -13.52 2.38
N ALA A 552 -36.60 -13.75 3.70
CA ALA A 552 -36.85 -15.07 4.28
C ALA A 552 -38.15 -15.72 3.76
N GLY A 553 -39.22 -14.94 3.65
CA GLY A 553 -40.50 -15.42 3.10
C GLY A 553 -40.41 -15.87 1.65
N ASP A 554 -39.67 -15.12 0.82
CA ASP A 554 -39.48 -15.43 -0.60
C ASP A 554 -38.71 -16.74 -0.80
N ILE A 555 -37.73 -17.01 0.06
CA ILE A 555 -36.93 -18.25 0.02
C ILE A 555 -37.82 -19.46 0.31
N GLU A 556 -38.63 -19.41 1.37
CA GLU A 556 -39.52 -20.51 1.74
C GLU A 556 -40.63 -20.75 0.71
N GLU A 557 -41.24 -19.68 0.17
CA GLU A 557 -42.25 -19.80 -0.88
C GLU A 557 -41.67 -20.47 -2.14
N LYS A 558 -40.48 -20.05 -2.57
CA LYS A 558 -39.81 -20.63 -3.74
C LYS A 558 -39.36 -22.07 -3.51
N LEU A 559 -38.87 -22.41 -2.31
CA LEU A 559 -38.56 -23.80 -1.96
C LEU A 559 -39.78 -24.71 -2.10
N GLN A 560 -40.94 -24.28 -1.60
CA GLN A 560 -42.18 -25.07 -1.71
C GLN A 560 -42.67 -25.18 -3.15
N THR A 561 -42.49 -24.14 -3.95
CA THR A 561 -42.91 -24.12 -5.36
C THR A 561 -42.01 -25.03 -6.20
N SER A 562 -40.70 -24.84 -6.14
CA SER A 562 -39.71 -25.64 -6.87
C SER A 562 -39.72 -27.11 -6.46
N ALA A 563 -40.05 -27.43 -5.20
CA ALA A 563 -40.19 -28.83 -4.75
C ALA A 563 -41.41 -29.55 -5.35
N LYS A 564 -42.44 -28.81 -5.82
CA LYS A 564 -43.63 -29.36 -6.48
C LYS A 564 -43.45 -29.51 -7.99
N GLU A 565 -42.43 -28.89 -8.57
CA GLU A 565 -42.13 -28.98 -10.00
C GLU A 565 -41.54 -30.35 -10.37
N ALA A 566 -41.70 -30.75 -11.63
CA ALA A 566 -41.15 -32.01 -12.12
C ALA A 566 -39.61 -32.02 -12.00
N TYR A 567 -39.05 -33.19 -11.65
CA TYR A 567 -37.62 -33.35 -11.50
C TYR A 567 -36.88 -33.05 -12.81
N SER A 568 -35.94 -32.11 -12.75
CA SER A 568 -34.98 -31.81 -13.80
C SER A 568 -33.65 -31.41 -13.15
N SER A 569 -32.52 -31.58 -13.85
CA SER A 569 -31.21 -31.15 -13.35
C SER A 569 -31.17 -29.66 -13.04
N ALA A 570 -31.89 -28.85 -13.82
CA ALA A 570 -32.04 -27.42 -13.60
C ALA A 570 -32.78 -27.11 -12.30
N ASN A 571 -33.95 -27.73 -12.09
CA ASN A 571 -34.71 -27.57 -10.86
C ASN A 571 -33.93 -28.09 -9.64
N ALA A 572 -33.17 -29.17 -9.77
CA ALA A 572 -32.32 -29.68 -8.69
C ALA A 572 -31.24 -28.67 -8.25
N ARG A 573 -30.61 -27.95 -9.20
CA ARG A 573 -29.63 -26.90 -8.89
C ARG A 573 -30.28 -25.65 -8.29
N ILE A 574 -31.47 -25.26 -8.76
CA ILE A 574 -32.26 -24.17 -8.15
C ILE A 574 -32.61 -24.52 -6.71
N LEU A 575 -33.11 -25.73 -6.46
CA LEU A 575 -33.40 -26.23 -5.11
C LEU A 575 -32.14 -26.24 -4.23
N GLN A 576 -31.00 -26.69 -4.75
CA GLN A 576 -29.73 -26.65 -4.04
C GLN A 576 -29.35 -25.20 -3.64
N GLY A 577 -29.48 -24.25 -4.58
CA GLY A 577 -29.22 -22.83 -4.31
C GLY A 577 -30.15 -22.26 -3.24
N LEU A 578 -31.44 -22.51 -3.34
CA LEU A 578 -32.44 -22.08 -2.35
C LEU A 578 -32.20 -22.71 -0.97
N LEU A 579 -31.82 -23.99 -0.91
CA LEU A 579 -31.44 -24.65 0.33
C LEU A 579 -30.19 -24.01 0.94
N GLN A 580 -29.20 -23.63 0.15
CA GLN A 580 -28.05 -22.87 0.65
C GLN A 580 -28.45 -21.49 1.17
N ARG A 581 -29.39 -20.77 0.54
CA ARG A 581 -29.90 -19.49 1.06
C ARG A 581 -30.63 -19.69 2.38
N ARG A 582 -31.43 -20.75 2.50
CA ARG A 582 -32.08 -21.11 3.76
C ARG A 582 -31.05 -21.46 4.84
N MET A 583 -30.02 -22.24 4.51
CA MET A 583 -28.92 -22.52 5.43
C MET A 583 -28.20 -21.23 5.84
N ALA A 584 -27.96 -20.29 4.94
CA ALA A 584 -27.36 -18.99 5.26
C ALA A 584 -28.26 -18.17 6.19
N LEU A 585 -29.57 -18.19 5.95
CA LEU A 585 -30.58 -17.53 6.78
C LEU A 585 -30.64 -18.13 8.20
N GLU A 586 -30.59 -19.47 8.29
CA GLU A 586 -30.52 -20.22 9.55
C GLU A 586 -29.16 -20.03 10.25
N ALA A 587 -28.08 -19.91 9.46
CA ALA A 587 -26.72 -19.83 9.94
C ALA A 587 -26.39 -18.48 10.58
N ASN A 588 -26.85 -17.32 10.04
CA ASN A 588 -26.99 -16.10 10.86
C ASN A 588 -27.38 -14.76 10.16
N GLY A 589 -27.93 -13.83 10.96
CA GLY A 589 -27.83 -12.36 10.75
C GLY A 589 -26.53 -11.72 11.28
N GLU A 590 -25.62 -12.55 11.82
CA GLU A 590 -24.27 -12.20 12.26
C GLU A 590 -23.30 -11.92 11.10
N TYR A 591 -23.18 -12.83 10.12
CA TYR A 591 -22.31 -12.74 8.94
C TYR A 591 -23.07 -12.30 7.69
N PHE A 592 -22.38 -11.71 6.72
CA PHE A 592 -22.98 -11.30 5.45
C PHE A 592 -21.96 -11.20 4.31
N VAL A 593 -22.46 -11.35 3.09
CA VAL A 593 -21.81 -10.83 1.88
C VAL A 593 -22.79 -9.87 1.21
N HIS A 594 -22.35 -8.64 0.99
CA HIS A 594 -23.20 -7.60 0.45
C HIS A 594 -23.47 -7.85 -1.04
N PRO A 595 -24.74 -7.78 -1.51
CA PRO A 595 -25.08 -8.08 -2.91
C PRO A 595 -24.33 -7.21 -3.92
N ASN A 596 -24.20 -5.91 -3.67
CA ASN A 596 -23.46 -5.01 -4.58
C ASN A 596 -21.98 -5.42 -4.70
N ARG A 597 -21.38 -5.90 -3.61
CA ARG A 597 -20.00 -6.39 -3.64
C ARG A 597 -19.88 -7.65 -4.49
N GLU A 598 -20.79 -8.61 -4.36
CA GLU A 598 -20.80 -9.80 -5.22
C GLU A 598 -21.00 -9.44 -6.69
N ILE A 599 -21.91 -8.52 -7.00
CA ILE A 599 -22.15 -8.09 -8.38
C ILE A 599 -20.88 -7.46 -8.97
N ALA A 600 -20.22 -6.54 -8.25
CA ALA A 600 -18.97 -5.94 -8.70
C ALA A 600 -17.87 -6.99 -8.89
N GLU A 601 -17.71 -7.91 -7.94
CA GLU A 601 -16.73 -9.00 -8.01
C GLU A 601 -16.93 -9.87 -9.25
N TYR A 602 -18.14 -10.40 -9.43
CA TYR A 602 -18.42 -11.34 -10.50
C TYR A 602 -18.41 -10.69 -11.88
N LEU A 603 -18.82 -9.42 -12.00
CA LEU A 603 -18.66 -8.67 -13.25
C LEU A 603 -17.19 -8.43 -13.57
N CYS A 604 -16.36 -8.06 -12.59
CA CYS A 604 -14.92 -7.91 -12.80
C CYS A 604 -14.28 -9.23 -13.26
N TYR A 605 -14.57 -10.36 -12.60
CA TYR A 605 -14.06 -11.67 -13.02
C TYR A 605 -14.51 -12.03 -14.42
N LEU A 606 -15.81 -11.85 -14.73
CA LEU A 606 -16.32 -12.15 -16.06
C LEU A 606 -15.65 -11.29 -17.14
N HIS A 607 -15.44 -9.99 -16.90
CA HIS A 607 -14.74 -9.13 -17.85
C HIS A 607 -13.28 -9.53 -18.05
N ALA A 608 -12.56 -9.88 -16.97
CA ALA A 608 -11.19 -10.37 -17.06
C ALA A 608 -11.10 -11.69 -17.86
N ILE A 609 -11.95 -12.66 -17.52
CA ILE A 609 -12.04 -13.94 -18.25
C ILE A 609 -12.33 -13.71 -19.73
N LEU A 610 -13.26 -12.79 -20.05
CA LEU A 610 -13.61 -12.51 -21.45
C LEU A 610 -12.49 -11.84 -22.24
N ASP A 611 -11.68 -11.00 -21.60
CA ASP A 611 -10.55 -10.35 -22.26
C ASP A 611 -9.44 -11.37 -22.56
N ASP A 612 -9.06 -12.18 -21.57
CA ASP A 612 -7.99 -13.19 -21.67
C ASP A 612 -8.32 -14.34 -22.63
N THR A 613 -9.59 -14.76 -22.63
CA THR A 613 -10.07 -15.84 -23.51
C THR A 613 -10.37 -15.37 -24.93
N ASP A 614 -10.19 -14.08 -25.25
CA ASP A 614 -10.56 -13.47 -26.54
C ASP A 614 -12.04 -13.75 -26.86
N LEU A 615 -12.91 -13.35 -25.92
CA LEU A 615 -14.36 -13.60 -25.91
C LEU A 615 -14.72 -15.09 -26.03
N LEU A 616 -14.18 -15.91 -25.12
CA LEU A 616 -14.38 -17.36 -25.06
C LEU A 616 -13.93 -18.14 -26.30
N THR A 617 -13.05 -17.56 -27.13
CA THR A 617 -12.53 -18.27 -28.31
C THR A 617 -11.40 -19.23 -27.94
N LYS A 618 -10.63 -18.93 -26.89
CA LYS A 618 -9.65 -19.83 -26.27
C LYS A 618 -10.15 -20.17 -24.87
N VAL A 619 -10.74 -21.33 -24.71
CA VAL A 619 -11.34 -21.75 -23.44
C VAL A 619 -11.12 -23.22 -23.19
N SER A 620 -10.84 -23.54 -21.94
CA SER A 620 -10.95 -24.86 -21.38
C SER A 620 -12.38 -25.14 -20.95
N LYS A 621 -12.63 -26.39 -20.56
CA LYS A 621 -13.88 -26.79 -19.91
C LYS A 621 -14.11 -26.00 -18.61
N ARG A 622 -13.05 -25.78 -17.82
CA ARG A 622 -13.13 -25.11 -16.51
C ARG A 622 -13.56 -23.66 -16.66
N ASP A 623 -12.99 -22.94 -17.63
CA ASP A 623 -13.34 -21.54 -17.89
C ASP A 623 -14.83 -21.39 -18.19
N ILE A 624 -15.38 -22.25 -19.08
CA ILE A 624 -16.79 -22.21 -19.46
C ILE A 624 -17.72 -22.59 -18.32
N GLU A 625 -17.39 -23.63 -17.55
CA GLU A 625 -18.21 -24.01 -16.38
C GLU A 625 -18.24 -22.87 -15.34
N CYS A 626 -17.12 -22.18 -15.11
CA CYS A 626 -17.06 -21.02 -14.23
C CYS A 626 -17.88 -19.84 -14.76
N VAL A 627 -17.77 -19.50 -16.05
CA VAL A 627 -18.57 -18.44 -16.69
C VAL A 627 -20.07 -18.70 -16.56
N VAL A 628 -20.51 -19.94 -16.75
CA VAL A 628 -21.93 -20.31 -16.55
C VAL A 628 -22.36 -20.10 -15.10
N ARG A 629 -21.54 -20.52 -14.13
CA ARG A 629 -21.81 -20.28 -12.70
C ARG A 629 -21.92 -18.78 -12.40
N LEU A 630 -20.99 -17.96 -12.91
CA LEU A 630 -21.00 -16.51 -12.74
C LEU A 630 -22.26 -15.86 -13.34
N LEU A 631 -22.64 -16.23 -14.57
CA LEU A 631 -23.83 -15.67 -15.24
C LEU A 631 -25.12 -16.03 -14.51
N ASN A 632 -25.29 -17.29 -14.13
CA ASN A 632 -26.45 -17.73 -13.34
C ASN A 632 -26.50 -17.00 -12.00
N ARG A 633 -25.36 -16.89 -11.31
CA ARG A 633 -25.23 -16.20 -10.03
C ARG A 633 -25.54 -14.70 -10.11
N LEU A 634 -24.98 -14.00 -11.09
CA LEU A 634 -25.24 -12.60 -11.36
C LEU A 634 -26.71 -12.38 -11.68
N LYS A 635 -27.33 -13.26 -12.48
CA LYS A 635 -28.76 -13.16 -12.74
C LYS A 635 -29.56 -13.38 -11.47
N SER A 636 -29.20 -14.34 -10.63
CA SER A 636 -29.88 -14.57 -9.37
C SER A 636 -29.84 -13.36 -8.44
N LEU A 637 -28.68 -12.69 -8.35
CA LEU A 637 -28.48 -11.47 -7.56
C LEU A 637 -29.31 -10.30 -8.10
N THR A 638 -29.20 -10.01 -9.40
CA THR A 638 -29.86 -8.85 -10.02
C THR A 638 -31.38 -8.99 -10.08
N SER A 639 -31.89 -10.22 -10.18
CA SER A 639 -33.33 -10.48 -10.18
C SER A 639 -33.93 -10.79 -8.81
N LYS A 640 -33.11 -10.88 -7.75
CA LYS A 640 -33.51 -11.25 -6.38
C LYS A 640 -34.28 -12.57 -6.32
N GLN A 641 -33.83 -13.55 -7.09
CA GLN A 641 -34.43 -14.87 -7.17
C GLN A 641 -33.41 -15.90 -7.66
N GLU A 642 -33.46 -17.13 -7.18
CA GLU A 642 -32.55 -18.17 -7.68
C GLU A 642 -33.00 -18.64 -9.08
N VAL A 643 -32.15 -18.45 -10.09
CA VAL A 643 -32.45 -18.77 -11.49
C VAL A 643 -31.28 -19.44 -12.21
N GLU A 644 -31.61 -20.25 -13.22
CA GLU A 644 -30.64 -20.81 -14.15
C GLU A 644 -30.95 -20.30 -15.57
N VAL A 645 -30.12 -19.39 -16.08
CA VAL A 645 -30.25 -18.83 -17.44
C VAL A 645 -29.48 -19.61 -18.49
N ILE A 646 -28.46 -20.38 -18.07
CA ILE A 646 -27.66 -21.23 -18.95
C ILE A 646 -27.42 -22.58 -18.25
N HIS A 647 -27.67 -23.67 -18.99
CA HIS A 647 -27.31 -25.03 -18.61
C HIS A 647 -26.55 -25.72 -19.76
N LEU A 648 -25.70 -26.69 -19.41
CA LEU A 648 -24.81 -27.40 -20.34
C LEU A 648 -24.99 -28.92 -20.32
N ASP A 649 -25.96 -29.45 -19.58
CA ASP A 649 -26.12 -30.89 -19.34
C ASP A 649 -26.41 -31.71 -20.62
N ASP A 650 -26.98 -31.07 -21.63
CA ASP A 650 -27.31 -31.64 -22.94
C ASP A 650 -26.14 -31.59 -23.94
N ILE A 651 -25.01 -30.95 -23.59
CA ILE A 651 -23.80 -30.94 -24.43
C ILE A 651 -22.89 -32.12 -24.04
N PRO A 652 -22.53 -33.01 -24.98
CA PRO A 652 -21.59 -34.09 -24.71
C PRO A 652 -20.24 -33.58 -24.20
N LYS A 653 -19.71 -34.17 -23.13
CA LYS A 653 -18.40 -33.84 -22.53
C LYS A 653 -17.23 -34.44 -23.31
N ASP A 654 -17.18 -34.18 -24.61
CA ASP A 654 -16.12 -34.62 -25.51
C ASP A 654 -15.10 -33.49 -25.81
N LYS A 655 -14.19 -33.71 -26.78
CA LYS A 655 -13.19 -32.72 -27.19
C LYS A 655 -13.79 -31.43 -27.77
N ASN A 656 -15.05 -31.44 -28.20
CA ASN A 656 -15.76 -30.28 -28.74
C ASN A 656 -16.62 -29.57 -27.70
N PHE A 657 -16.74 -30.11 -26.47
CA PHE A 657 -17.55 -29.55 -25.40
C PHE A 657 -17.34 -28.05 -25.21
N ALA A 658 -16.09 -27.62 -25.00
CA ALA A 658 -15.77 -26.23 -24.70
C ALA A 658 -16.22 -25.28 -25.83
N LYS A 659 -16.04 -25.69 -27.10
CA LYS A 659 -16.48 -24.91 -28.26
C LYS A 659 -18.01 -24.83 -28.37
N ALA A 660 -18.69 -25.96 -28.19
CA ALA A 660 -20.15 -26.00 -28.25
C ALA A 660 -20.80 -25.21 -27.10
N ALA A 661 -20.24 -25.33 -25.89
CA ALA A 661 -20.69 -24.62 -24.71
C ALA A 661 -20.41 -23.11 -24.79
N ALA A 662 -19.22 -22.70 -25.24
CA ALA A 662 -18.90 -21.29 -25.50
C ALA A 662 -19.91 -20.65 -26.46
N LYS A 663 -20.23 -21.35 -27.56
CA LYS A 663 -21.24 -20.90 -28.52
C LYS A 663 -22.61 -20.71 -27.87
N ARG A 664 -23.03 -21.60 -26.97
CA ARG A 664 -24.29 -21.42 -26.23
C ARG A 664 -24.24 -20.20 -25.31
N VAL A 665 -23.14 -20.04 -24.58
CA VAL A 665 -22.94 -18.92 -23.65
C VAL A 665 -22.98 -17.59 -24.40
N LEU A 666 -22.26 -17.46 -25.51
CA LEU A 666 -22.19 -16.22 -26.30
C LEU A 666 -23.53 -15.85 -26.97
N ARG A 667 -24.39 -16.84 -27.24
CA ARG A 667 -25.75 -16.66 -27.79
C ARG A 667 -26.81 -16.43 -26.71
N ASN A 668 -26.45 -16.42 -25.42
CA ASN A 668 -27.38 -16.09 -24.36
C ASN A 668 -27.57 -14.57 -24.27
N SER A 669 -28.81 -14.12 -24.06
CA SER A 669 -29.15 -12.70 -24.03
C SER A 669 -28.46 -11.93 -22.89
N GLU A 670 -28.26 -12.56 -21.73
CA GLU A 670 -27.59 -11.95 -20.59
C GLU A 670 -26.10 -11.74 -20.91
N MET A 671 -25.44 -12.75 -21.46
CA MET A 671 -24.05 -12.66 -21.88
C MET A 671 -23.85 -11.62 -22.99
N TYR A 672 -24.72 -11.61 -24.00
CA TYR A 672 -24.71 -10.63 -25.08
C TYR A 672 -24.81 -9.20 -24.56
N SER A 673 -25.73 -8.93 -23.65
CA SER A 673 -25.88 -7.60 -23.07
C SER A 673 -24.59 -7.08 -22.40
N LEU A 674 -23.77 -7.97 -21.83
CA LEU A 674 -22.50 -7.63 -21.19
C LEU A 674 -21.40 -7.32 -22.21
N TYR A 675 -21.09 -8.26 -23.12
CA TYR A 675 -19.99 -8.03 -24.05
C TYR A 675 -20.32 -6.99 -25.12
N ARG A 676 -21.61 -6.76 -25.45
CA ARG A 676 -22.02 -5.72 -26.39
C ARG A 676 -21.52 -4.34 -25.96
N LYS A 677 -21.65 -3.99 -24.68
CA LYS A 677 -21.17 -2.69 -24.17
C LYS A 677 -19.66 -2.53 -24.27
N VAL A 678 -18.92 -3.59 -23.97
CA VAL A 678 -17.45 -3.61 -24.12
C VAL A 678 -17.07 -3.43 -25.59
N TYR A 679 -17.74 -4.14 -26.50
CA TYR A 679 -17.52 -4.03 -27.94
C TYR A 679 -17.83 -2.62 -28.46
N GLU A 680 -18.98 -2.04 -28.09
CA GLU A 680 -19.34 -0.66 -28.43
C GLU A 680 -18.29 0.35 -27.94
N SER A 681 -17.68 0.12 -26.77
CA SER A 681 -16.59 0.95 -26.26
C SER A 681 -15.31 0.78 -27.08
N LYS A 682 -14.90 -0.47 -27.36
CA LYS A 682 -13.73 -0.78 -28.21
C LYS A 682 -13.90 -0.18 -29.62
N GLU A 683 -15.09 -0.25 -30.20
CA GLU A 683 -15.42 0.34 -31.51
C GLU A 683 -15.19 1.86 -31.53
N LYS A 684 -15.68 2.57 -30.50
CA LYS A 684 -15.50 4.03 -30.36
C LYS A 684 -14.05 4.41 -30.11
N GLU A 685 -13.33 3.60 -29.35
CA GLU A 685 -11.92 3.84 -29.04
C GLU A 685 -11.03 3.68 -30.28
N VAL A 686 -11.21 2.58 -31.04
CA VAL A 686 -10.54 2.36 -32.32
C VAL A 686 -10.85 3.52 -33.29
N GLU A 687 -12.11 3.94 -33.36
CA GLU A 687 -12.51 5.09 -34.18
C GLU A 687 -11.78 6.38 -33.78
N ARG A 688 -11.72 6.66 -32.48
CA ARG A 688 -11.00 7.83 -31.93
C ARG A 688 -9.51 7.76 -32.26
N ASN A 689 -8.89 6.59 -32.10
CA ASN A 689 -7.46 6.39 -32.35
C ASN A 689 -7.13 6.55 -33.84
N LEU A 690 -7.98 6.03 -34.73
CA LEU A 690 -7.91 6.31 -36.16
C LEU A 690 -8.03 7.84 -36.39
N GLN A 691 -9.07 8.50 -35.90
CA GLN A 691 -9.22 9.96 -36.08
C GLN A 691 -8.04 10.79 -35.55
N ALA A 692 -7.43 10.40 -34.43
CA ALA A 692 -6.27 11.06 -33.85
C ALA A 692 -5.02 11.01 -34.76
N CYS A 693 -4.97 10.07 -35.71
CA CYS A 693 -3.92 9.97 -36.73
C CYS A 693 -3.78 11.22 -37.59
N GLU A 694 -4.83 12.05 -37.71
CA GLU A 694 -4.74 13.32 -38.42
C GLU A 694 -3.76 14.32 -37.77
N LYS A 695 -3.48 14.16 -36.48
CA LYS A 695 -2.59 15.01 -35.67
C LYS A 695 -1.22 14.40 -35.39
N ALA A 696 -0.86 13.34 -36.11
CA ALA A 696 0.40 12.60 -35.94
C ALA A 696 0.62 11.91 -34.56
N HIS A 697 -0.46 11.63 -33.82
CA HIS A 697 -0.42 10.81 -32.61
C HIS A 697 -0.88 9.38 -32.95
N TYR A 698 0.06 8.43 -32.98
CA TYR A 698 -0.18 7.06 -33.47
C TYR A 698 0.11 5.95 -32.44
N ASP A 699 0.56 6.31 -31.24
CA ASP A 699 1.22 5.39 -30.30
C ASP A 699 0.34 4.21 -29.87
N ASN A 700 -0.99 4.41 -29.79
CA ASN A 700 -1.92 3.36 -29.34
C ASN A 700 -2.27 2.32 -30.42
N LEU A 701 -2.20 2.65 -31.72
CA LEU A 701 -2.61 1.73 -32.80
C LEU A 701 -1.58 0.63 -33.09
N PHE A 702 -0.32 0.89 -32.75
CA PHE A 702 0.81 -0.02 -32.95
C PHE A 702 1.39 -0.54 -31.63
N ALA A 703 0.75 -0.23 -30.49
CA ALA A 703 1.19 -0.63 -29.16
C ALA A 703 1.34 -2.15 -29.04
N ASP A 704 0.45 -2.94 -29.67
CA ASP A 704 0.60 -4.38 -29.78
C ASP A 704 1.58 -4.73 -30.91
N THR A 705 2.87 -4.44 -30.72
CA THR A 705 3.99 -4.86 -31.59
C THR A 705 5.05 -5.59 -30.76
N LYS A 706 5.48 -6.79 -31.20
CA LYS A 706 6.47 -7.60 -30.47
C LYS A 706 7.63 -7.98 -31.38
N GLU A 707 8.83 -7.93 -30.83
CA GLU A 707 10.03 -8.52 -31.43
C GLU A 707 10.04 -10.01 -31.13
N GLN A 708 10.27 -10.84 -32.14
CA GLN A 708 10.18 -12.29 -32.05
C GLN A 708 11.36 -12.95 -32.76
N ASN A 709 11.82 -14.05 -32.18
CA ASN A 709 12.85 -14.93 -32.76
C ASN A 709 14.19 -14.25 -33.11
N GLY A 710 14.45 -13.05 -32.58
CA GLY A 710 15.67 -12.27 -32.78
C GLY A 710 15.79 -11.57 -34.14
N CYS A 711 14.91 -11.82 -35.10
CA CYS A 711 14.98 -11.23 -36.44
C CYS A 711 13.68 -10.61 -36.97
N CYS A 712 12.56 -10.82 -36.28
CA CYS A 712 11.24 -10.39 -36.75
C CYS A 712 10.61 -9.36 -35.80
N ARG A 713 9.87 -8.40 -36.36
CA ARG A 713 8.96 -7.52 -35.61
C ARG A 713 7.55 -7.70 -36.13
N VAL A 714 6.61 -8.10 -35.27
CA VAL A 714 5.23 -8.39 -35.66
C VAL A 714 4.25 -7.58 -34.83
N GLY A 715 3.49 -6.72 -35.50
CA GLY A 715 2.41 -5.94 -34.92
C GLY A 715 1.04 -6.32 -35.45
N GLN A 716 0.01 -5.90 -34.72
CA GLN A 716 -1.38 -6.24 -35.04
C GLN A 716 -2.32 -5.08 -34.69
N THR A 717 -3.25 -4.79 -35.59
CA THR A 717 -4.35 -3.83 -35.41
C THR A 717 -5.68 -4.52 -35.70
N LYS A 718 -6.55 -4.55 -34.69
CA LYS A 718 -7.92 -5.10 -34.78
C LYS A 718 -8.90 -3.98 -35.12
N LEU A 719 -9.69 -4.16 -36.17
CA LEU A 719 -10.70 -3.19 -36.60
C LEU A 719 -12.09 -3.84 -36.64
N PHE A 720 -13.10 -3.11 -36.21
CA PHE A 720 -14.49 -3.50 -36.47
C PHE A 720 -14.90 -3.01 -37.86
N THR A 721 -15.89 -3.68 -38.47
CA THR A 721 -16.44 -3.31 -39.78
C THR A 721 -16.80 -1.82 -39.88
N ILE A 722 -17.33 -1.24 -38.79
CA ILE A 722 -17.70 0.17 -38.75
C ILE A 722 -16.51 1.14 -38.83
N ASN A 723 -15.31 0.70 -38.44
CA ASN A 723 -14.09 1.53 -38.45
C ASN A 723 -13.38 1.52 -39.81
N PHE A 724 -13.66 0.53 -40.67
CA PHE A 724 -12.98 0.39 -41.96
C PHE A 724 -13.08 1.61 -42.89
N PRO A 725 -14.23 2.31 -43.00
CA PRO A 725 -14.31 3.54 -43.79
C PRO A 725 -13.31 4.62 -43.34
N THR A 726 -13.13 4.80 -42.04
CA THR A 726 -12.15 5.77 -41.48
C THR A 726 -10.72 5.27 -41.68
N TYR A 727 -10.47 3.99 -41.42
CA TYR A 727 -9.17 3.36 -41.69
C TYR A 727 -8.74 3.55 -43.15
N LEU A 728 -9.61 3.27 -44.13
CA LEU A 728 -9.28 3.38 -45.55
C LEU A 728 -8.85 4.82 -45.92
N LYS A 729 -9.54 5.84 -45.38
CA LYS A 729 -9.19 7.26 -45.57
C LYS A 729 -7.80 7.62 -45.03
N GLN A 730 -7.35 6.94 -43.99
CA GLN A 730 -6.10 7.25 -43.27
C GLN A 730 -4.97 6.26 -43.54
N SER A 731 -5.26 5.15 -44.24
CA SER A 731 -4.36 4.01 -44.42
C SER A 731 -2.98 4.38 -44.97
N THR A 732 -2.88 5.34 -45.88
CA THR A 732 -1.58 5.83 -46.39
C THR A 732 -0.71 6.46 -45.29
N LYS A 733 -1.26 7.36 -44.47
CA LYS A 733 -0.53 8.02 -43.37
C LYS A 733 -0.13 7.03 -42.28
N LEU A 734 -1.01 6.08 -41.97
CA LEU A 734 -0.72 5.01 -41.01
C LEU A 734 0.46 4.14 -41.46
N ARG A 735 0.49 3.75 -42.74
CA ARG A 735 1.58 2.99 -43.34
C ARG A 735 2.89 3.77 -43.36
N GLU A 736 2.84 5.07 -43.66
CA GLU A 736 4.01 5.97 -43.59
C GLU A 736 4.62 5.98 -42.19
N TYR A 737 3.82 6.21 -41.16
CA TYR A 737 4.30 6.23 -39.78
C TYR A 737 4.85 4.87 -39.35
N TRP A 738 4.13 3.78 -39.62
CA TRP A 738 4.58 2.43 -39.27
C TRP A 738 5.91 2.08 -39.95
N LEU A 739 6.08 2.46 -41.22
CA LEU A 739 7.32 2.26 -41.97
C LEU A 739 8.51 2.99 -41.32
N GLU A 740 8.32 4.24 -40.91
CA GLU A 740 9.39 5.01 -40.23
C GLU A 740 9.78 4.34 -38.89
N GLN A 741 8.80 3.83 -38.14
CA GLN A 741 9.06 3.05 -36.93
C GLN A 741 9.81 1.73 -37.22
N ALA A 742 9.47 1.04 -38.30
CA ALA A 742 10.14 -0.20 -38.70
C ALA A 742 11.61 0.06 -39.08
N LYS A 743 11.87 1.10 -39.89
CA LYS A 743 13.23 1.54 -40.25
C LYS A 743 14.05 1.98 -39.04
N ALA A 744 13.46 2.74 -38.12
CA ALA A 744 14.14 3.21 -36.92
C ALA A 744 14.61 2.03 -36.04
N VAL A 745 13.76 1.02 -35.85
CA VAL A 745 14.14 -0.20 -35.11
C VAL A 745 15.23 -0.97 -35.82
N ASN A 746 15.13 -1.18 -37.14
CA ASN A 746 16.19 -1.87 -37.89
C ASN A 746 17.52 -1.10 -37.89
N ALA A 747 17.49 0.24 -37.88
CA ALA A 747 18.71 1.05 -37.77
C ALA A 747 19.39 0.87 -36.40
N ALA A 748 18.62 0.71 -35.33
CA ALA A 748 19.14 0.43 -33.99
C ALA A 748 19.55 -1.04 -33.81
N HIS A 749 18.80 -1.95 -34.41
CA HIS A 749 18.93 -3.41 -34.32
C HIS A 749 18.89 -4.04 -35.72
N PRO A 750 20.02 -4.04 -36.46
CA PRO A 750 20.08 -4.53 -37.83
C PRO A 750 19.68 -6.01 -38.00
N GLU A 751 19.77 -6.81 -36.94
CA GLU A 751 19.26 -8.18 -36.83
C GLU A 751 17.75 -8.30 -37.05
N ILE A 752 16.97 -7.28 -36.67
CA ILE A 752 15.51 -7.22 -36.83
C ILE A 752 15.21 -6.64 -38.22
N ASP A 753 15.20 -7.51 -39.22
CA ASP A 753 15.17 -7.13 -40.64
C ASP A 753 13.89 -7.51 -41.39
N LEU A 754 12.98 -8.24 -40.74
CA LEU A 754 11.65 -8.60 -41.25
C LEU A 754 10.55 -8.01 -40.36
N HIS A 755 9.78 -7.05 -40.89
CA HIS A 755 8.72 -6.35 -40.16
C HIS A 755 7.36 -6.64 -40.79
N LEU A 756 6.40 -7.07 -39.96
CA LEU A 756 5.04 -7.39 -40.36
C LEU A 756 4.02 -6.62 -39.53
N GLN A 757 2.99 -6.05 -40.17
CA GLN A 757 1.82 -5.49 -39.49
C GLN A 757 0.55 -6.13 -40.03
N MET A 758 -0.25 -6.73 -39.15
CA MET A 758 -1.56 -7.25 -39.52
C MET A 758 -2.63 -6.19 -39.28
N VAL A 759 -3.49 -5.94 -40.25
CA VAL A 759 -4.75 -5.21 -40.08
C VAL A 759 -5.89 -6.17 -40.39
N SER A 760 -6.78 -6.37 -39.43
CA SER A 760 -7.72 -7.49 -39.50
C SER A 760 -9.05 -7.19 -38.84
N THR A 761 -10.09 -7.80 -39.41
CA THR A 761 -11.47 -7.60 -39.00
C THR A 761 -11.82 -8.47 -37.80
N ILE A 762 -12.39 -7.87 -36.77
CA ILE A 762 -13.06 -8.59 -35.69
C ILE A 762 -14.58 -8.52 -35.87
N PRO A 763 -15.30 -9.62 -35.58
CA PRO A 763 -16.75 -9.63 -35.68
C PRO A 763 -17.36 -8.62 -34.70
N SER A 764 -18.47 -8.00 -35.07
CA SER A 764 -19.28 -7.19 -34.16
C SER A 764 -19.95 -8.05 -33.09
N ALA A 765 -20.39 -7.42 -31.99
CA ALA A 765 -21.11 -8.12 -30.93
C ALA A 765 -22.38 -8.82 -31.45
N GLU A 766 -23.07 -8.22 -32.42
CA GLU A 766 -24.28 -8.79 -33.02
C GLU A 766 -23.97 -10.05 -33.85
N GLU A 767 -22.86 -10.04 -34.60
CA GLU A 767 -22.42 -11.20 -35.40
C GLU A 767 -22.06 -12.39 -34.50
N VAL A 768 -21.41 -12.12 -33.38
CA VAL A 768 -21.10 -13.14 -32.37
C VAL A 768 -22.38 -13.70 -31.75
N TYR A 769 -23.34 -12.85 -31.38
CA TYR A 769 -24.62 -13.25 -30.80
C TYR A 769 -25.48 -14.07 -31.75
N GLN A 770 -25.49 -13.72 -33.04
CA GLN A 770 -26.23 -14.44 -34.06
C GLN A 770 -25.50 -15.70 -34.55
N ASP A 771 -24.22 -15.86 -34.22
CA ASP A 771 -23.33 -16.89 -34.77
C ASP A 771 -23.31 -16.85 -36.31
N LYS A 772 -23.26 -15.63 -36.86
CA LYS A 772 -23.21 -15.38 -38.31
C LYS A 772 -22.02 -14.50 -38.61
N VAL A 773 -21.08 -15.02 -39.40
CA VAL A 773 -19.98 -14.21 -39.93
C VAL A 773 -20.53 -13.31 -41.02
N GLY A 774 -20.35 -12.00 -40.88
CA GLY A 774 -20.75 -11.03 -41.90
C GLY A 774 -20.09 -11.28 -43.25
N HIS A 775 -20.79 -10.92 -44.31
CA HIS A 775 -20.17 -10.78 -45.63
C HIS A 775 -19.61 -9.36 -45.71
N TYR A 776 -18.32 -9.25 -45.41
CA TYR A 776 -17.61 -7.98 -45.43
C TYR A 776 -17.25 -7.57 -46.86
N GLN A 777 -17.45 -6.30 -47.20
CA GLN A 777 -17.08 -5.76 -48.51
C GLN A 777 -15.58 -5.39 -48.59
N HIS A 778 -14.92 -5.23 -47.44
CA HIS A 778 -13.52 -4.90 -47.34
C HIS A 778 -12.62 -6.14 -47.24
N GLN A 779 -11.31 -5.92 -47.32
CA GLN A 779 -10.28 -6.95 -47.17
C GLN A 779 -9.40 -6.64 -45.96
N ASP A 780 -8.92 -7.70 -45.31
CA ASP A 780 -7.86 -7.61 -44.30
C ASP A 780 -6.49 -7.50 -44.99
N GLU A 781 -5.48 -7.02 -44.26
CA GLU A 781 -4.16 -6.71 -44.80
C GLU A 781 -3.01 -7.25 -43.93
N ILE A 782 -1.92 -7.68 -44.55
CA ILE A 782 -0.61 -7.82 -43.92
C ILE A 782 0.36 -6.89 -44.67
N TRP A 783 0.98 -5.97 -43.93
CA TRP A 783 2.01 -5.10 -44.44
C TRP A 783 3.37 -5.73 -44.18
N PHE A 784 4.24 -5.67 -45.18
CA PHE A 784 5.61 -6.14 -45.09
C PHE A 784 6.55 -4.97 -45.36
N TRP A 785 7.52 -4.82 -44.46
CA TRP A 785 8.75 -4.10 -44.73
C TRP A 785 9.93 -5.03 -44.47
N VAL A 786 10.85 -5.07 -45.42
CA VAL A 786 12.03 -5.94 -45.38
C VAL A 786 13.26 -5.10 -45.68
N ALA A 787 14.29 -5.22 -44.84
CA ALA A 787 15.54 -4.49 -45.07
C ALA A 787 16.19 -4.98 -46.40
N PRO A 788 16.87 -4.10 -47.17
CA PRO A 788 17.45 -4.46 -48.45
C PRO A 788 18.77 -5.24 -48.27
N THR A 789 18.70 -6.42 -47.68
CA THR A 789 19.84 -7.33 -47.45
C THR A 789 19.45 -8.76 -47.82
N GLN A 790 20.41 -9.56 -48.29
CA GLN A 790 20.15 -10.96 -48.64
C GLN A 790 19.57 -11.75 -47.45
N ARG A 791 20.09 -11.50 -46.25
CA ARG A 791 19.61 -12.17 -45.02
C ARG A 791 18.12 -11.91 -44.76
N ALA A 792 17.68 -10.66 -44.93
CA ALA A 792 16.29 -10.29 -44.75
C ALA A 792 15.37 -10.92 -45.82
N TYR A 793 15.87 -11.05 -47.05
CA TYR A 793 15.17 -11.76 -48.13
C TYR A 793 15.08 -13.27 -47.86
N ASP A 794 16.12 -13.89 -47.31
CA ASP A 794 16.10 -15.29 -46.89
C ASP A 794 15.10 -15.50 -45.74
N HIS A 795 15.06 -14.58 -44.76
CA HIS A 795 14.06 -14.57 -43.69
C HIS A 795 12.63 -14.44 -44.23
N LEU A 796 12.39 -13.52 -45.17
CA LEU A 796 11.09 -13.38 -45.83
C LEU A 796 10.71 -14.65 -46.61
N SER A 797 11.63 -15.22 -47.38
CA SER A 797 11.37 -16.43 -48.17
C SER A 797 11.04 -17.63 -47.27
N SER A 798 11.80 -17.79 -46.17
CA SER A 798 11.54 -18.81 -45.14
C SER A 798 10.17 -18.62 -44.49
N PHE A 799 9.83 -17.38 -44.11
CA PHE A 799 8.50 -17.04 -43.58
C PHE A 799 7.40 -17.43 -44.57
N LEU A 800 7.47 -16.94 -45.81
CA LEU A 800 6.42 -17.16 -46.81
C LEU A 800 6.30 -18.65 -47.15
N THR A 801 7.40 -19.39 -47.27
CA THR A 801 7.41 -20.84 -47.50
C THR A 801 6.67 -21.57 -46.37
N ALA A 802 6.98 -21.26 -45.12
CA ALA A 802 6.32 -21.87 -43.97
C ALA A 802 4.83 -21.47 -43.91
N PHE A 803 4.54 -20.20 -44.20
CA PHE A 803 3.20 -19.62 -44.19
C PHE A 803 2.30 -20.16 -45.31
N GLN A 804 2.86 -20.76 -46.38
CA GLN A 804 2.09 -21.46 -47.42
C GLN A 804 1.15 -22.53 -46.84
N ALA A 805 1.52 -23.18 -45.74
CA ALA A 805 0.71 -24.21 -45.11
C ALA A 805 -0.68 -23.71 -44.64
N ILE A 806 -0.86 -22.40 -44.48
CA ILE A 806 -2.13 -21.78 -44.09
C ILE A 806 -2.99 -21.39 -45.30
N GLN A 807 -2.51 -21.53 -46.55
CA GLN A 807 -3.13 -21.01 -47.78
C GLN A 807 -4.59 -21.44 -48.00
N LYS A 808 -5.51 -20.76 -47.32
CA LYS A 808 -6.91 -20.57 -47.69
C LYS A 808 -7.11 -19.25 -48.46
N PHE A 809 -6.03 -18.55 -48.80
CA PHE A 809 -6.02 -17.23 -49.44
C PHE A 809 -6.38 -17.23 -50.94
N GLY A 810 -6.48 -18.42 -51.54
CA GLY A 810 -6.46 -18.67 -53.00
C GLY A 810 -7.22 -17.67 -53.87
N SER A 811 -8.55 -17.69 -53.90
CA SER A 811 -9.34 -16.96 -54.91
C SER A 811 -9.72 -15.51 -54.55
N THR A 812 -9.38 -15.03 -53.34
CA THR A 812 -9.85 -13.73 -52.82
C THR A 812 -8.73 -12.79 -52.38
N GLY A 813 -7.47 -13.20 -52.51
CA GLY A 813 -6.32 -12.41 -52.09
C GLY A 813 -5.66 -11.61 -53.22
N THR A 814 -4.91 -10.55 -52.88
CA THR A 814 -4.07 -9.79 -53.81
C THR A 814 -2.81 -9.31 -53.10
N ILE A 815 -1.66 -9.31 -53.76
CA ILE A 815 -0.42 -8.72 -53.23
C ILE A 815 -0.15 -7.42 -53.99
N GLU A 816 -0.06 -6.30 -53.29
CA GLU A 816 0.19 -4.99 -53.88
C GLU A 816 1.55 -4.44 -53.44
N PHE A 817 2.39 -4.11 -54.42
CA PHE A 817 3.64 -3.37 -54.21
C PHE A 817 3.34 -1.88 -54.27
N LEU A 818 3.55 -1.16 -53.16
CA LEU A 818 3.27 0.28 -53.03
C LEU A 818 4.41 1.19 -53.52
N GLN A 819 5.35 0.64 -54.29
CA GLN A 819 6.42 1.34 -54.99
C GLN A 819 6.80 0.63 -56.29
N PRO A 820 7.56 1.30 -57.20
CA PRO A 820 8.17 0.66 -58.36
C PRO A 820 9.05 -0.55 -57.99
N VAL A 821 9.11 -1.50 -58.92
CA VAL A 821 9.51 -2.90 -58.71
C VAL A 821 10.91 -3.08 -58.09
N ASN A 822 10.96 -3.82 -56.97
CA ASN A 822 12.15 -4.56 -56.54
C ASN A 822 12.00 -5.99 -57.07
N GLU A 823 12.79 -6.34 -58.10
CA GLU A 823 12.65 -7.58 -58.87
C GLU A 823 12.82 -8.83 -57.98
N GLU A 824 13.71 -8.74 -56.99
CA GLU A 824 14.02 -9.84 -56.07
C GLU A 824 12.86 -10.14 -55.12
N LEU A 825 12.25 -9.11 -54.52
CA LEU A 825 11.04 -9.26 -53.69
C LEU A 825 9.86 -9.78 -54.53
N GLN A 826 9.70 -9.29 -55.75
CA GLN A 826 8.66 -9.78 -56.66
C GLN A 826 8.84 -11.28 -56.96
N GLN A 827 10.08 -11.71 -57.20
CA GLN A 827 10.39 -13.12 -57.43
C GLN A 827 10.09 -13.97 -56.18
N ILE A 828 10.49 -13.52 -54.99
CA ILE A 828 10.22 -14.21 -53.72
C ILE A 828 8.71 -14.41 -53.51
N PHE A 829 7.89 -13.36 -53.68
CA PHE A 829 6.44 -13.47 -53.54
C PHE A 829 5.81 -14.33 -54.65
N SER A 830 6.29 -14.24 -55.89
CA SER A 830 5.77 -15.06 -57.01
C SER A 830 6.03 -16.55 -56.80
N GLN A 831 7.22 -16.91 -56.31
CA GLN A 831 7.59 -18.29 -56.02
C GLN A 831 6.84 -18.84 -54.80
N ASN A 832 6.68 -18.03 -53.76
CA ASN A 832 6.12 -18.47 -52.49
C ASN A 832 4.60 -18.29 -52.36
N CYS A 833 3.92 -17.57 -53.26
CA CYS A 833 2.47 -17.39 -53.24
C CYS A 833 1.85 -17.69 -54.62
N PRO A 834 1.99 -18.93 -55.13
CA PRO A 834 1.49 -19.28 -56.46
C PRO A 834 -0.03 -19.11 -56.53
N GLY A 835 -0.50 -18.34 -57.51
CA GLY A 835 -1.93 -18.13 -57.76
C GLY A 835 -2.56 -16.88 -57.12
N ILE A 836 -1.82 -16.10 -56.33
CA ILE A 836 -2.28 -14.80 -55.82
C ILE A 836 -1.90 -13.68 -56.81
N PRO A 837 -2.86 -12.88 -57.33
CA PRO A 837 -2.56 -11.77 -58.23
C PRO A 837 -1.60 -10.74 -57.61
N LEU A 838 -0.56 -10.38 -58.37
CA LEU A 838 0.38 -9.31 -58.04
C LEU A 838 -0.05 -8.00 -58.72
N LYS A 839 -0.16 -6.93 -57.95
CA LYS A 839 -0.47 -5.57 -58.41
C LYS A 839 0.69 -4.64 -58.08
N ILE A 840 1.08 -3.78 -59.02
CA ILE A 840 2.16 -2.81 -58.82
C ILE A 840 1.58 -1.40 -58.95
N THR A 841 1.75 -0.58 -57.91
CA THR A 841 1.31 0.81 -57.90
C THR A 841 2.40 1.69 -58.50
N LYS A 842 2.20 2.11 -59.76
CA LYS A 842 3.20 2.83 -60.57
C LYS A 842 3.67 4.17 -59.96
N ASP A 843 2.77 4.87 -59.26
CA ASP A 843 3.04 6.17 -58.62
C ASP A 843 3.27 6.06 -57.09
N GLY A 844 3.42 4.84 -56.59
CA GLY A 844 3.58 4.57 -55.17
C GLY A 844 4.95 5.01 -54.65
N LYS A 845 4.99 5.59 -53.45
CA LYS A 845 6.21 6.10 -52.81
C LYS A 845 6.63 5.31 -51.56
N LEU A 846 5.87 4.28 -51.19
CA LEU A 846 6.09 3.54 -49.96
C LEU A 846 6.77 2.20 -50.25
N PRO A 847 7.99 1.94 -49.72
CA PRO A 847 8.67 0.66 -49.85
C PRO A 847 8.01 -0.45 -49.02
N LEU A 848 6.72 -0.69 -49.27
CA LEU A 848 5.86 -1.60 -48.55
C LEU A 848 5.17 -2.55 -49.52
N ILE A 849 5.01 -3.78 -49.07
CA ILE A 849 4.21 -4.79 -49.75
C ILE A 849 2.98 -5.05 -48.90
N VAL A 850 1.81 -5.01 -49.52
CA VAL A 850 0.53 -5.24 -48.83
C VAL A 850 -0.13 -6.48 -49.40
N MET A 851 -0.19 -7.55 -48.61
CA MET A 851 -0.97 -8.74 -48.92
C MET A 851 -2.39 -8.54 -48.39
N ARG A 852 -3.39 -8.61 -49.26
CA ARG A 852 -4.81 -8.53 -48.91
C ARG A 852 -5.50 -9.86 -49.05
N PHE A 853 -6.49 -10.12 -48.20
CA PHE A 853 -7.30 -11.34 -48.21
C PHE A 853 -8.70 -11.07 -47.65
N GLY A 854 -9.61 -12.03 -47.79
CA GLY A 854 -10.98 -11.89 -47.29
C GLY A 854 -11.01 -11.56 -45.80
N ALA A 855 -11.82 -10.57 -45.42
CA ALA A 855 -11.92 -10.13 -44.04
C ALA A 855 -12.38 -11.26 -43.10
N GLY A 856 -11.76 -11.36 -41.93
CA GLY A 856 -12.02 -12.41 -40.94
C GLY A 856 -11.45 -13.79 -41.30
N LEU A 857 -10.62 -13.89 -42.34
CA LEU A 857 -9.97 -15.16 -42.72
C LEU A 857 -8.77 -15.47 -41.83
N LEU A 858 -8.03 -14.44 -41.43
CA LEU A 858 -7.09 -14.49 -40.32
C LEU A 858 -7.71 -13.67 -39.19
N ASN A 859 -8.21 -14.36 -38.15
CA ASN A 859 -8.87 -13.75 -36.99
C ASN A 859 -7.90 -12.97 -36.08
N SER A 860 -7.02 -12.14 -36.65
CA SER A 860 -6.15 -11.24 -35.91
C SER A 860 -5.39 -11.93 -34.79
N ARG A 861 -4.51 -12.87 -35.13
CA ARG A 861 -3.69 -13.57 -34.14
C ARG A 861 -2.24 -13.58 -34.57
N LYS A 862 -1.39 -12.86 -33.83
CA LYS A 862 0.08 -13.08 -33.89
C LYS A 862 0.42 -14.56 -33.78
N ALA A 863 -0.26 -15.31 -32.92
CA ALA A 863 -0.08 -16.77 -32.79
C ALA A 863 -0.38 -17.59 -34.07
N MET A 864 -1.08 -17.04 -35.06
CA MET A 864 -1.26 -17.70 -36.37
C MET A 864 -0.11 -17.42 -37.34
N ILE A 865 0.72 -16.39 -37.09
CA ILE A 865 1.89 -16.04 -37.91
C ILE A 865 3.19 -16.46 -37.21
N THR A 866 3.28 -16.29 -35.89
CA THR A 866 4.44 -16.59 -35.04
C THR A 866 5.05 -17.99 -35.26
N PRO A 867 4.27 -19.08 -35.40
CA PRO A 867 4.83 -20.41 -35.66
C PRO A 867 5.60 -20.53 -36.97
N TYR A 868 5.35 -19.62 -37.92
CA TYR A 868 5.93 -19.60 -39.25
C TYR A 868 7.04 -18.56 -39.40
N LEU A 869 7.28 -17.74 -38.38
CA LEU A 869 8.36 -16.76 -38.40
C LEU A 869 9.72 -17.48 -38.37
N PRO A 870 10.71 -17.00 -39.14
CA PRO A 870 12.06 -17.52 -39.11
C PRO A 870 12.68 -17.34 -37.71
N ARG A 871 13.68 -18.15 -37.41
CA ARG A 871 14.48 -18.07 -36.18
C ARG A 871 15.94 -17.90 -36.52
N ILE A 872 16.62 -17.02 -35.79
CA ILE A 872 18.09 -17.01 -35.79
C ILE A 872 18.52 -18.31 -35.11
N ILE A 873 19.10 -19.23 -35.88
CA ILE A 873 19.78 -20.40 -35.34
C ILE A 873 21.13 -19.88 -34.82
N THR A 874 21.25 -19.72 -33.51
CA THR A 874 22.53 -19.45 -32.83
C THR A 874 23.40 -20.69 -32.78
#